data_AF-A0A158SVL8-F1
#
_entry.id   AF-A0A158SVL8-F1
#
_cell.length_a   1.000
_cell.length_b   1.000
_cell.length_c   1.000
_cell.angle_alpha   90.00
_cell.angle_beta   90.00
_cell.angle_gamma   90.00
#
_symmetry.space_group_name_H-M   'P 1'
#
loop_
_entity.id
_entity.type
_entity.pdbx_description
1 polymer ?
#
loop_
_entity_poly.entity_id
_entity_poly.type
_entity_poly.pdbx_seq_one_letter_code
_entity_poly.pdbx_strand_id
1 'polypeptide(L)'
;MENQNYSVAVIGLGSMGMGAAVSCINAGLTTYGIDLNPVALEKLKAAGAKAVAANGYDFAHELDAVVILVVNAAQANAVLFGENGIAKKLKAGTAVMVSSTMAAQDAQIISQKLTELGLIMLDAPVSGGAAKALKGEMTVMASGSKQAFELLQPVLDATAAKVYNIGEEIGLGATVKIVHQLLAGVHIAAGAEAMALASKAGIPLDVMYDVVTNAAGNSWMFENRMKHVVEGDYTPLSMVDIFVKDLGLVNDTAKSLHFPLHLASTAYSMFTEASNAGYGKEDDSAVIKIFSGVNLPKKRSVAMLGVIADDFTGASDIASFLVENGLSTVQMNGVPTQSLNSKVDAIVISLKSRSNPVNEAIEQSLRAYQWLKENGCTQFYFKYCSTFDSTAKGNIGPVTDALLDELNEDFTVITPALPVNGRTIFNGYLFVGDVLLSESGMKNHPITPMVDANLMRLMDAQAKGKTGLVAYADVIKGASRVQECFAELKAQGYRYAVVDAVDNSQLEVLAEAVADFKLVTGGSGLGAYMAARLSGGKKGANAFTPTKGKTVVLSGSCSVMTNKQVEKYKEKAPHFQLDVEQAIHNENYIEQLYQWVIANLDSEFAPMVYATVPPDALKAIQHQFGVDQASHAIENTFAKLAAKLKQYGVTNFITAGGETSSIVVQELGFTGFHIGKQIAPGVPWLKAVEEDIFLALKSGNFGKEDFFEYAQGMFL
;
A
#
# COMPACT_ATOMS: atom_id res chain seq x y z
N MET A 1 -4.49 5.98 -36.93
CA MET A 1 -3.55 7.08 -36.63
C MET A 1 -3.96 8.34 -37.41
N GLU A 2 -5.20 8.84 -37.29
CA GLU A 2 -5.70 9.96 -38.11
C GLU A 2 -6.02 11.26 -37.33
N ASN A 3 -5.97 11.28 -35.99
CA ASN A 3 -6.36 12.46 -35.19
C ASN A 3 -5.21 13.31 -34.62
N GLN A 4 -3.97 13.19 -35.13
CA GLN A 4 -2.83 13.96 -34.59
C GLN A 4 -2.93 15.49 -34.77
N ASN A 5 -3.93 16.01 -35.48
CA ASN A 5 -4.02 17.44 -35.84
C ASN A 5 -5.14 18.22 -35.12
N TYR A 6 -5.83 17.65 -34.13
CA TYR A 6 -6.93 18.33 -33.44
C TYR A 6 -6.47 18.93 -32.10
N SER A 7 -6.64 20.25 -31.93
CA SER A 7 -6.16 21.00 -30.77
C SER A 7 -7.29 21.37 -29.80
N VAL A 8 -7.17 20.97 -28.54
CA VAL A 8 -8.19 21.19 -27.50
C VAL A 8 -7.59 21.79 -26.24
N ALA A 9 -8.26 22.81 -25.67
CA ALA A 9 -7.93 23.31 -24.34
C ALA A 9 -8.96 22.85 -23.31
N VAL A 10 -8.50 22.37 -22.16
CA VAL A 10 -9.35 22.08 -21.00
C VAL A 10 -9.15 23.15 -19.93
N ILE A 11 -10.24 23.82 -19.58
CA ILE A 11 -10.28 24.90 -18.58
C ILE A 11 -10.93 24.39 -17.30
N GLY A 12 -10.21 24.51 -16.18
CA GLY A 12 -10.61 23.95 -14.89
C GLY A 12 -10.04 22.54 -14.70
N LEU A 13 -8.81 22.46 -14.21
CA LEU A 13 -8.02 21.24 -13.96
C LEU A 13 -8.24 20.68 -12.55
N GLY A 14 -9.48 20.79 -12.06
CA GLY A 14 -9.93 20.08 -10.87
C GLY A 14 -10.08 18.56 -11.12
N SER A 15 -10.74 17.85 -10.20
CA SER A 15 -10.83 16.38 -10.24
C SER A 15 -11.35 15.82 -11.57
N MET A 16 -12.39 16.44 -12.15
CA MET A 16 -12.97 16.02 -13.43
C MET A 16 -12.15 16.52 -14.63
N GLY A 17 -11.76 17.79 -14.64
CA GLY A 17 -11.08 18.38 -15.80
C GLY A 17 -9.66 17.90 -16.00
N MET A 18 -8.92 17.59 -14.93
CA MET A 18 -7.64 16.89 -15.04
C MET A 18 -7.81 15.53 -15.74
N GLY A 19 -8.85 14.77 -15.35
CA GLY A 19 -9.16 13.49 -15.99
C GLY A 19 -9.45 13.65 -17.48
N ALA A 20 -10.35 14.56 -17.83
CA ALA A 20 -10.69 14.85 -19.22
C ALA A 20 -9.46 15.27 -20.06
N ALA A 21 -8.61 16.15 -19.53
CA ALA A 21 -7.40 16.60 -20.22
C ALA A 21 -6.41 15.45 -20.47
N VAL A 22 -6.20 14.58 -19.48
CA VAL A 22 -5.35 13.40 -19.64
C VAL A 22 -5.94 12.42 -20.66
N SER A 23 -7.26 12.23 -20.68
CA SER A 23 -7.89 11.37 -21.69
C SER A 23 -7.76 11.94 -23.11
N CYS A 24 -7.84 13.26 -23.29
CA CYS A 24 -7.53 13.90 -24.57
C CYS A 24 -6.08 13.63 -25.01
N ILE A 25 -5.11 13.71 -24.10
CA ILE A 25 -3.69 13.37 -24.38
C ILE A 25 -3.56 11.91 -24.80
N ASN A 26 -4.16 10.99 -24.03
CA ASN A 26 -4.10 9.55 -24.30
C ASN A 26 -4.74 9.17 -25.65
N ALA A 27 -5.77 9.91 -26.07
CA ALA A 27 -6.39 9.77 -27.38
C ALA A 27 -5.56 10.37 -28.53
N GLY A 28 -4.43 11.04 -28.21
CA GLY A 28 -3.52 11.63 -29.17
C GLY A 28 -3.91 13.04 -29.64
N LEU A 29 -4.80 13.73 -28.93
CA LEU A 29 -5.17 15.12 -29.23
C LEU A 29 -4.10 16.08 -28.71
N THR A 30 -3.83 17.17 -29.45
CA THR A 30 -2.93 18.22 -28.98
C THR A 30 -3.63 19.00 -27.87
N THR A 31 -3.28 18.69 -26.63
CA THR A 31 -4.04 19.15 -25.47
C THR A 31 -3.34 20.28 -24.71
N TYR A 32 -4.09 21.32 -24.38
CA TYR A 32 -3.66 22.48 -23.61
C TYR A 32 -4.44 22.55 -22.29
N GLY A 33 -3.81 23.08 -21.23
CA GLY A 33 -4.44 23.23 -19.92
C GLY A 33 -4.55 24.66 -19.44
N ILE A 34 -5.70 25.03 -18.88
CA ILE A 34 -5.90 26.35 -18.25
C ILE A 34 -6.47 26.17 -16.84
N ASP A 35 -5.75 26.68 -15.85
CA ASP A 35 -6.16 26.71 -14.44
C ASP A 35 -5.40 27.80 -13.66
N LEU A 36 -5.99 28.28 -12.57
CA LEU A 36 -5.33 29.23 -11.66
C LEU A 36 -4.37 28.54 -10.68
N ASN A 37 -4.51 27.23 -10.48
CA ASN A 37 -3.71 26.43 -9.58
C ASN A 37 -2.41 25.96 -10.27
N PRO A 38 -1.24 26.47 -9.87
CA PRO A 38 0.03 26.11 -10.49
C PRO A 38 0.37 24.62 -10.36
N VAL A 39 -0.09 23.96 -9.29
CA VAL A 39 0.15 22.53 -9.09
C VAL A 39 -0.62 21.69 -10.12
N ALA A 40 -1.85 22.11 -10.46
CA ALA A 40 -2.65 21.42 -11.47
C ALA A 40 -2.03 21.60 -12.88
N LEU A 41 -1.49 22.78 -13.17
CA LEU A 41 -0.78 23.05 -14.43
C LEU A 41 0.45 22.15 -14.57
N GLU A 42 1.33 22.10 -13.57
CA GLU A 42 2.54 21.27 -13.61
C GLU A 42 2.20 19.78 -13.75
N LYS A 43 1.15 19.30 -13.05
CA LYS A 43 0.69 17.92 -13.16
C LYS A 43 0.27 17.58 -14.59
N LEU A 44 -0.49 18.44 -15.26
CA LEU A 44 -0.93 18.19 -16.63
C LEU A 44 0.22 18.29 -17.64
N LYS A 45 1.16 19.23 -17.43
CA LYS A 45 2.37 19.35 -18.24
C LYS A 45 3.21 18.08 -18.18
N ALA A 46 3.40 17.52 -16.99
CA ALA A 46 4.07 16.24 -16.81
C ALA A 46 3.33 15.06 -17.47
N ALA A 47 2.00 15.16 -17.60
CA ALA A 47 1.19 14.16 -18.29
C ALA A 47 1.24 14.28 -19.83
N GLY A 48 1.95 15.26 -20.39
CA GLY A 48 2.17 15.39 -21.83
C GLY A 48 1.36 16.49 -22.53
N ALA A 49 0.77 17.44 -21.79
CA ALA A 49 0.13 18.60 -22.43
C ALA A 49 1.13 19.44 -23.22
N LYS A 50 0.66 19.97 -24.35
CA LYS A 50 1.43 20.83 -25.26
C LYS A 50 1.88 22.13 -24.59
N ALA A 51 0.96 22.77 -23.88
CA ALA A 51 1.23 23.91 -23.02
C ALA A 51 0.18 24.02 -21.90
N VAL A 52 0.55 24.68 -20.82
CA VAL A 52 -0.32 24.97 -19.67
C VAL A 52 -0.11 26.43 -19.26
N ALA A 53 -1.19 27.12 -18.88
CA ALA A 53 -1.10 28.52 -18.49
C ALA A 53 -2.27 28.96 -17.59
N ALA A 54 -2.11 30.10 -16.91
CA ALA A 54 -3.19 30.71 -16.12
C ALA A 54 -4.28 31.36 -16.98
N ASN A 55 -3.98 31.63 -18.26
CA ASN A 55 -4.93 32.07 -19.29
C ASN A 55 -4.54 31.45 -20.64
N GLY A 56 -5.46 31.43 -21.61
CA GLY A 56 -5.25 30.75 -22.89
C GLY A 56 -4.71 31.61 -24.02
N TYR A 57 -4.21 32.82 -23.76
CA TYR A 57 -4.01 33.82 -24.82
C TYR A 57 -2.96 33.43 -25.87
N ASP A 58 -1.89 32.78 -25.43
CA ASP A 58 -0.76 32.46 -26.29
C ASP A 58 -1.08 31.38 -27.32
N PHE A 59 -2.08 30.54 -27.07
CA PHE A 59 -2.45 29.41 -27.93
C PHE A 59 -3.93 29.41 -28.37
N ALA A 60 -4.74 30.39 -27.95
CA ALA A 60 -6.17 30.46 -28.28
C ALA A 60 -6.46 30.38 -29.80
N HIS A 61 -5.55 30.90 -30.63
CA HIS A 61 -5.67 30.90 -32.08
C HIS A 61 -5.40 29.53 -32.72
N GLU A 62 -4.79 28.60 -31.99
CA GLU A 62 -4.51 27.23 -32.44
C GLU A 62 -5.71 26.30 -32.19
N LEU A 63 -6.59 26.63 -31.22
CA LEU A 63 -7.60 25.73 -30.68
C LEU A 63 -8.78 25.47 -31.64
N ASP A 64 -9.09 24.20 -31.84
CA ASP A 64 -10.30 23.74 -32.52
C ASP A 64 -11.47 23.60 -31.53
N ALA A 65 -11.17 23.24 -30.27
CA ALA A 65 -12.15 23.18 -29.19
C ALA A 65 -11.65 23.71 -27.84
N VAL A 66 -12.60 24.12 -27.01
CA VAL A 66 -12.42 24.44 -25.60
C VAL A 66 -13.43 23.65 -24.77
N VAL A 67 -12.96 22.98 -23.71
CA VAL A 67 -13.79 22.27 -22.73
C VAL A 67 -13.75 23.01 -21.40
N ILE A 68 -14.91 23.34 -20.84
CA ILE A 68 -15.03 24.09 -19.59
C ILE A 68 -15.57 23.20 -18.48
N LEU A 69 -14.71 22.88 -17.52
CA LEU A 69 -14.98 22.03 -16.36
C LEU A 69 -14.72 22.79 -15.05
N VAL A 70 -15.49 23.87 -14.85
CA VAL A 70 -15.48 24.68 -13.62
C VAL A 70 -16.76 24.45 -12.79
N VAL A 71 -16.86 25.08 -11.62
CA VAL A 71 -17.88 24.73 -10.60
C VAL A 71 -19.29 25.24 -10.95
N ASN A 72 -19.40 26.44 -11.52
CA ASN A 72 -20.68 27.13 -11.72
C ASN A 72 -20.67 28.12 -12.90
N ALA A 73 -21.83 28.69 -13.22
CA ALA A 73 -22.00 29.69 -14.28
C ALA A 73 -21.14 30.95 -14.11
N ALA A 74 -20.94 31.42 -12.87
CA ALA A 74 -20.12 32.61 -12.61
C ALA A 74 -18.66 32.37 -13.01
N GLN A 75 -18.11 31.21 -12.64
CA GLN A 75 -16.77 30.81 -13.07
C GLN A 75 -16.70 30.59 -14.58
N ALA A 76 -17.72 29.95 -15.19
CA ALA A 76 -17.77 29.76 -16.63
C ALA A 76 -17.78 31.10 -17.39
N ASN A 77 -18.56 32.08 -16.92
CA ASN A 77 -18.56 33.44 -17.45
C ASN A 77 -17.21 34.14 -17.23
N ALA A 78 -16.56 33.96 -16.07
CA ALA A 78 -15.26 34.57 -15.80
C ALA A 78 -14.17 34.06 -16.74
N VAL A 79 -14.08 32.74 -16.96
CA VAL A 79 -13.06 32.15 -17.84
C VAL A 79 -13.33 32.38 -19.32
N LEU A 80 -14.59 32.59 -19.71
CA LEU A 80 -14.96 32.91 -21.09
C LEU A 80 -14.87 34.41 -21.40
N PHE A 81 -15.47 35.24 -20.56
CA PHE A 81 -15.78 36.64 -20.86
C PHE A 81 -15.23 37.65 -19.85
N GLY A 82 -14.61 37.20 -18.76
CA GLY A 82 -13.99 38.08 -17.78
C GLY A 82 -12.78 38.83 -18.33
N GLU A 83 -12.11 39.60 -17.47
CA GLU A 83 -10.91 40.38 -17.85
C GLU A 83 -9.84 39.51 -18.53
N ASN A 84 -9.64 38.30 -18.00
CA ASN A 84 -8.72 37.28 -18.55
C ASN A 84 -9.45 36.19 -19.38
N GLY A 85 -10.67 36.47 -19.86
CA GLY A 85 -11.52 35.50 -20.55
C GLY A 85 -11.01 35.14 -21.95
N ILE A 86 -11.09 33.86 -22.31
CA ILE A 86 -10.51 33.35 -23.57
C ILE A 86 -11.37 33.63 -24.82
N ALA A 87 -12.69 33.85 -24.68
CA ALA A 87 -13.62 33.78 -25.81
C ALA A 87 -13.27 34.75 -26.96
N LYS A 88 -12.83 35.98 -26.64
CA LYS A 88 -12.47 36.99 -27.65
C LYS A 88 -11.15 36.70 -28.39
N LYS A 89 -10.39 35.70 -27.94
CA LYS A 89 -9.11 35.29 -28.53
C LYS A 89 -9.22 34.04 -29.39
N LEU A 90 -10.35 33.34 -29.32
CA LEU A 90 -10.61 32.16 -30.13
C LEU A 90 -10.90 32.55 -31.58
N LYS A 91 -10.57 31.66 -32.51
CA LYS A 91 -10.93 31.82 -33.93
C LYS A 91 -12.43 31.55 -34.14
N ALA A 92 -13.03 32.23 -35.11
CA ALA A 92 -14.42 31.97 -35.46
C ALA A 92 -14.61 30.50 -35.85
N GLY A 93 -15.71 29.89 -35.41
CA GLY A 93 -16.01 28.48 -35.60
C GLY A 93 -15.40 27.53 -34.55
N THR A 94 -14.57 28.00 -33.60
CA THR A 94 -14.12 27.16 -32.48
C THR A 94 -15.31 26.66 -31.66
N ALA A 95 -15.30 25.37 -31.35
CA ALA A 95 -16.34 24.75 -30.54
C ALA A 95 -16.05 24.89 -29.04
N VAL A 96 -17.08 25.18 -28.24
CA VAL A 96 -16.97 25.37 -26.79
C VAL A 96 -17.92 24.42 -26.09
N MET A 97 -17.38 23.39 -25.46
CA MET A 97 -18.11 22.44 -24.64
C MET A 97 -18.20 22.98 -23.20
N VAL A 98 -19.40 23.30 -22.73
CA VAL A 98 -19.63 23.79 -21.38
C VAL A 98 -20.16 22.65 -20.52
N SER A 99 -19.37 22.22 -19.53
CA SER A 99 -19.67 21.05 -18.69
C SER A 99 -19.90 21.40 -17.22
N SER A 100 -20.08 22.69 -16.91
CA SER A 100 -20.30 23.16 -15.53
C SER A 100 -21.77 22.99 -15.13
N THR A 101 -22.03 22.72 -13.84
CA THR A 101 -23.42 22.60 -13.35
C THR A 101 -24.01 24.01 -13.12
N MET A 102 -25.02 24.37 -13.90
CA MET A 102 -25.67 25.69 -13.93
C MET A 102 -27.15 25.61 -14.33
N ALA A 103 -27.88 26.72 -14.22
CA ALA A 103 -29.25 26.82 -14.71
C ALA A 103 -29.31 26.83 -16.25
N ALA A 104 -30.44 26.38 -16.82
CA ALA A 104 -30.66 26.40 -18.27
C ALA A 104 -30.55 27.82 -18.86
N GLN A 105 -31.06 28.82 -18.14
CA GLN A 105 -30.98 30.23 -18.54
C GLN A 105 -29.54 30.72 -18.64
N ASP A 106 -28.65 30.30 -17.73
CA ASP A 106 -27.23 30.67 -17.78
C ASP A 106 -26.56 30.06 -19.02
N ALA A 107 -26.84 28.79 -19.31
CA ALA A 107 -26.31 28.12 -20.51
C ALA A 107 -26.76 28.83 -21.79
N GLN A 108 -28.02 29.26 -21.87
CA GLN A 108 -28.56 30.03 -22.99
C GLN A 108 -27.87 31.39 -23.14
N ILE A 109 -27.67 32.13 -22.04
CA ILE A 109 -26.96 33.42 -22.05
C ILE A 109 -25.50 33.25 -22.51
N ILE A 110 -24.81 32.22 -22.02
CA ILE A 110 -23.44 31.91 -22.45
C ILE A 110 -23.42 31.58 -23.94
N SER A 111 -24.34 30.75 -24.42
CA SER A 111 -24.45 30.40 -25.85
C SER A 111 -24.66 31.63 -26.72
N GLN A 112 -25.56 32.54 -26.34
CA GLN A 112 -25.81 33.78 -27.08
C GLN A 112 -24.52 34.61 -27.23
N LYS A 113 -23.80 34.83 -26.12
CA LYS A 113 -22.54 35.60 -26.12
C LYS A 113 -21.45 34.91 -26.95
N LEU A 114 -21.38 33.58 -26.95
CA LEU A 114 -20.46 32.83 -27.80
C LEU A 114 -20.82 32.98 -29.27
N THR A 115 -22.10 32.90 -29.62
CA THR A 115 -22.59 33.09 -31.00
C THR A 115 -22.30 34.49 -31.53
N GLU A 116 -22.42 35.53 -30.71
CA GLU A 116 -22.04 36.92 -31.08
C GLU A 116 -20.55 37.05 -31.45
N LEU A 117 -19.70 36.14 -30.95
CA LEU A 117 -18.27 36.05 -31.28
C LEU A 117 -17.98 35.05 -32.42
N GLY A 118 -19.02 34.47 -33.04
CA GLY A 118 -18.87 33.45 -34.08
C GLY A 118 -18.41 32.09 -33.55
N LEU A 119 -18.60 31.81 -32.26
CA LEU A 119 -18.24 30.54 -31.61
C LEU A 119 -19.46 29.63 -31.46
N ILE A 120 -19.21 28.32 -31.40
CA ILE A 120 -20.28 27.30 -31.40
C ILE A 120 -20.29 26.58 -30.06
N MET A 121 -21.39 26.66 -29.32
CA MET A 121 -21.50 26.03 -28.00
C MET A 121 -22.15 24.64 -28.07
N LEU A 122 -21.65 23.73 -27.23
CA LEU A 122 -22.35 22.52 -26.81
C LEU A 122 -22.59 22.61 -25.30
N ASP A 123 -23.86 22.61 -24.88
CA ASP A 123 -24.25 22.48 -23.48
C ASP A 123 -24.12 21.01 -23.09
N ALA A 124 -23.07 20.64 -22.38
CA ALA A 124 -22.65 19.24 -22.21
C ALA A 124 -22.13 18.94 -20.80
N PRO A 125 -22.97 19.05 -19.76
CA PRO A 125 -22.63 18.60 -18.42
C PRO A 125 -22.31 17.11 -18.36
N VAL A 126 -21.49 16.74 -17.38
CA VAL A 126 -20.89 15.40 -17.26
C VAL A 126 -21.26 14.69 -15.96
N SER A 127 -21.14 13.35 -15.97
CA SER A 127 -21.26 12.47 -14.80
C SER A 127 -20.24 11.32 -14.87
N GLY A 128 -20.01 10.63 -13.75
CA GLY A 128 -19.13 9.46 -13.68
C GLY A 128 -17.94 9.56 -12.70
N GLY A 129 -17.66 10.76 -12.16
CA GLY A 129 -16.58 10.98 -11.18
C GLY A 129 -15.17 10.97 -11.79
N ALA A 130 -14.18 11.37 -10.98
CA ALA A 130 -12.80 11.60 -11.42
C ALA A 130 -12.14 10.35 -12.01
N ALA A 131 -12.46 9.17 -11.47
CA ALA A 131 -11.91 7.90 -11.95
C ALA A 131 -12.35 7.58 -13.38
N LYS A 132 -13.64 7.78 -13.72
CA LYS A 132 -14.11 7.61 -15.09
C LYS A 132 -13.61 8.71 -16.01
N ALA A 133 -13.50 9.95 -15.50
CA ALA A 133 -12.92 11.05 -16.25
C ALA A 133 -11.50 10.75 -16.74
N LEU A 134 -10.65 10.19 -15.89
CA LEU A 134 -9.27 9.84 -16.25
C LEU A 134 -9.17 8.74 -17.32
N LYS A 135 -10.15 7.83 -17.34
CA LYS A 135 -10.24 6.72 -18.30
C LYS A 135 -10.89 7.11 -19.63
N GLY A 136 -11.38 8.34 -19.77
CA GLY A 136 -12.18 8.74 -20.93
C GLY A 136 -13.58 8.11 -20.94
N GLU A 137 -14.11 7.73 -19.77
CA GLU A 137 -15.34 6.95 -19.64
C GLU A 137 -16.49 7.77 -19.01
N MET A 138 -16.47 9.10 -19.15
CA MET A 138 -17.55 9.93 -18.62
C MET A 138 -18.87 9.66 -19.34
N THR A 139 -19.96 10.02 -18.66
CA THR A 139 -21.26 10.19 -19.31
C THR A 139 -21.47 11.66 -19.60
N VAL A 140 -21.73 12.00 -20.86
CA VAL A 140 -22.01 13.36 -21.32
C VAL A 140 -23.50 13.46 -21.64
N MET A 141 -24.18 14.47 -21.09
CA MET A 141 -25.59 14.77 -21.33
C MET A 141 -25.66 16.07 -22.11
N ALA A 142 -25.62 15.99 -23.44
CA ALA A 142 -25.38 17.14 -24.30
C ALA A 142 -26.62 17.59 -25.07
N SER A 143 -26.75 18.90 -25.24
CA SER A 143 -27.69 19.54 -26.14
C SER A 143 -27.01 20.65 -26.94
N GLY A 144 -27.43 20.83 -28.18
CA GLY A 144 -26.90 21.83 -29.09
C GLY A 144 -27.04 21.40 -30.54
N SER A 145 -26.60 22.27 -31.46
CA SER A 145 -26.71 22.02 -32.89
C SER A 145 -25.93 20.77 -33.32
N LYS A 146 -26.37 20.13 -34.41
CA LYS A 146 -25.62 19.02 -35.03
C LYS A 146 -24.17 19.39 -35.33
N GLN A 147 -23.94 20.63 -35.77
CA GLN A 147 -22.60 21.17 -36.02
C GLN A 147 -21.73 21.17 -34.76
N ALA A 148 -22.28 21.50 -33.59
CA ALA A 148 -21.52 21.48 -32.34
C ALA A 148 -21.07 20.06 -31.98
N PHE A 149 -21.94 19.07 -32.16
CA PHE A 149 -21.59 17.65 -31.97
C PHE A 149 -20.51 17.18 -32.95
N GLU A 150 -20.66 17.50 -34.24
CA GLU A 150 -19.69 17.12 -35.27
C GLU A 150 -18.29 17.72 -34.99
N LEU A 151 -18.24 19.00 -34.61
CA LEU A 151 -16.98 19.67 -34.28
C LEU A 151 -16.33 19.09 -33.03
N LEU A 152 -17.11 18.72 -32.01
CA LEU A 152 -16.59 18.18 -30.74
C LEU A 152 -16.42 16.66 -30.72
N GLN A 153 -16.72 15.95 -31.81
CA GLN A 153 -16.64 14.49 -31.87
C GLN A 153 -15.28 13.94 -31.40
N PRO A 154 -14.11 14.50 -31.79
CA PRO A 154 -12.81 14.01 -31.28
C PRO A 154 -12.66 14.14 -29.77
N VAL A 155 -13.22 15.19 -29.17
CA VAL A 155 -13.18 15.42 -27.72
C VAL A 155 -14.16 14.47 -27.00
N LEU A 156 -15.35 14.28 -27.56
CA LEU A 156 -16.35 13.36 -27.03
C LEU A 156 -15.84 11.91 -27.05
N ASP A 157 -15.23 11.48 -28.15
CA ASP A 157 -14.62 10.15 -28.30
C ASP A 157 -13.47 9.92 -27.30
N ALA A 158 -12.71 10.98 -27.00
CA ALA A 158 -11.60 10.91 -26.05
C ALA A 158 -12.06 10.87 -24.59
N THR A 159 -13.21 11.48 -24.26
CA THR A 159 -13.56 11.78 -22.86
C THR A 159 -14.80 11.04 -22.35
N ALA A 160 -15.61 10.45 -23.24
CA ALA A 160 -16.88 9.84 -22.89
C ALA A 160 -17.02 8.39 -23.35
N ALA A 161 -17.46 7.52 -22.43
CA ALA A 161 -17.96 6.19 -22.80
C ALA A 161 -19.38 6.26 -23.37
N LYS A 162 -20.15 7.30 -22.97
CA LYS A 162 -21.52 7.48 -23.41
C LYS A 162 -21.87 8.95 -23.57
N VAL A 163 -22.35 9.30 -24.76
CA VAL A 163 -22.93 10.62 -25.05
C VAL A 163 -24.43 10.48 -25.28
N TYR A 164 -25.21 11.23 -24.53
CA TYR A 164 -26.64 11.40 -24.76
C TYR A 164 -26.86 12.71 -25.50
N ASN A 165 -27.43 12.66 -26.71
CA ASN A 165 -27.92 13.84 -27.40
C ASN A 165 -29.37 14.08 -26.96
N ILE A 166 -29.55 15.06 -26.07
CA ILE A 166 -30.84 15.38 -25.43
C ILE A 166 -31.74 16.15 -26.39
N GLY A 167 -31.16 16.98 -27.27
CA GLY A 167 -31.90 17.82 -28.21
C GLY A 167 -31.05 18.99 -28.71
N GLU A 168 -31.62 19.76 -29.65
CA GLU A 168 -30.90 20.87 -30.28
C GLU A 168 -30.89 22.16 -29.43
N GLU A 169 -31.86 22.31 -28.52
CA GLU A 169 -32.01 23.52 -27.71
C GLU A 169 -30.99 23.56 -26.56
N ILE A 170 -30.23 24.66 -26.49
CA ILE A 170 -29.32 24.93 -25.37
C ILE A 170 -30.11 25.09 -24.07
N GLY A 171 -29.60 24.48 -23.00
CA GLY A 171 -30.22 24.46 -21.68
C GLY A 171 -30.88 23.11 -21.36
N LEU A 172 -31.14 22.26 -22.36
CA LEU A 172 -31.67 20.91 -22.12
C LEU A 172 -30.63 20.03 -21.42
N GLY A 173 -29.37 20.07 -21.84
CA GLY A 173 -28.27 19.37 -21.19
C GLY A 173 -28.12 19.79 -19.72
N ALA A 174 -28.06 21.10 -19.46
CA ALA A 174 -28.07 21.67 -18.12
C ALA A 174 -29.28 21.20 -17.29
N THR A 175 -30.48 21.19 -17.88
CA THR A 175 -31.71 20.71 -17.22
C THR A 175 -31.63 19.23 -16.84
N VAL A 176 -31.15 18.36 -17.74
CA VAL A 176 -30.94 16.93 -17.43
C VAL A 176 -29.96 16.77 -16.28
N LYS A 177 -28.89 17.57 -16.25
CA LYS A 177 -27.92 17.54 -15.15
C LYS A 177 -28.55 17.97 -13.82
N ILE A 178 -29.41 18.97 -13.82
CA ILE A 178 -30.16 19.39 -12.62
C ILE A 178 -31.04 18.23 -12.11
N VAL A 179 -31.80 17.57 -12.99
CA VAL A 179 -32.59 16.39 -12.62
C VAL A 179 -31.72 15.25 -12.09
N HIS A 180 -30.53 15.05 -12.66
CA HIS A 180 -29.56 14.07 -12.16
C HIS A 180 -29.03 14.45 -10.76
N GLN A 181 -28.70 15.72 -10.53
CA GLN A 181 -28.20 16.18 -9.22
C GLN A 181 -29.26 16.12 -8.12
N LEU A 182 -30.54 16.26 -8.47
CA LEU A 182 -31.65 15.98 -7.56
C LEU A 182 -31.53 14.56 -6.99
N LEU A 183 -31.44 13.54 -7.85
CA LEU A 183 -31.32 12.14 -7.42
C LEU A 183 -30.03 11.92 -6.65
N ALA A 184 -28.91 12.51 -7.10
CA ALA A 184 -27.63 12.39 -6.42
C ALA A 184 -27.71 12.87 -4.97
N GLY A 185 -28.20 14.09 -4.75
CA GLY A 185 -28.27 14.68 -3.41
C GLY A 185 -29.28 13.96 -2.51
N VAL A 186 -30.44 13.56 -3.05
CA VAL A 186 -31.44 12.78 -2.31
C VAL A 186 -30.88 11.43 -1.88
N HIS A 187 -30.17 10.71 -2.76
CA HIS A 187 -29.58 9.41 -2.41
C HIS A 187 -28.48 9.51 -1.35
N ILE A 188 -27.64 10.56 -1.39
CA ILE A 188 -26.62 10.79 -0.34
C ILE A 188 -27.31 11.08 1.00
N ALA A 189 -28.30 11.97 1.01
CA ALA A 189 -29.05 12.31 2.22
C ALA A 189 -29.78 11.10 2.81
N ALA A 190 -30.45 10.31 1.97
CA ALA A 190 -31.14 9.08 2.38
C ALA A 190 -30.15 8.02 2.90
N GLY A 191 -28.99 7.86 2.26
CA GLY A 191 -27.94 6.96 2.72
C GLY A 191 -27.39 7.38 4.09
N ALA A 192 -27.13 8.67 4.28
CA ALA A 192 -26.68 9.22 5.55
C ALA A 192 -27.72 9.00 6.67
N GLU A 193 -29.00 9.23 6.39
CA GLU A 193 -30.09 8.97 7.35
C GLU A 193 -30.18 7.48 7.72
N ALA A 194 -30.09 6.58 6.74
CA ALA A 194 -30.11 5.13 6.98
C ALA A 194 -28.92 4.67 7.83
N MET A 195 -27.72 5.16 7.54
CA MET A 195 -26.49 4.84 8.30
C MET A 195 -26.52 5.44 9.70
N ALA A 196 -27.03 6.67 9.85
CA ALA A 196 -27.23 7.29 11.15
C ALA A 196 -28.20 6.48 12.03
N LEU A 197 -29.31 6.00 11.45
CA LEU A 197 -30.25 5.12 12.14
C LEU A 197 -29.61 3.78 12.53
N ALA A 198 -28.82 3.17 11.63
CA ALA A 198 -28.09 1.94 11.93
C ALA A 198 -27.10 2.13 13.09
N SER A 199 -26.32 3.20 13.08
CA SER A 199 -25.43 3.57 14.19
C SER A 199 -26.21 3.74 15.50
N LYS A 200 -27.36 4.44 15.45
CA LYS A 200 -28.22 4.65 16.62
C LYS A 200 -28.80 3.35 17.17
N ALA A 201 -29.10 2.40 16.29
CA ALA A 201 -29.59 1.07 16.64
C ALA A 201 -28.49 0.11 17.15
N GLY A 202 -27.22 0.55 17.18
CA GLY A 202 -26.08 -0.26 17.61
C GLY A 202 -25.60 -1.27 16.55
N ILE A 203 -25.98 -1.07 15.28
CA ILE A 203 -25.53 -1.91 14.17
C ILE A 203 -24.17 -1.40 13.67
N PRO A 204 -23.15 -2.26 13.54
CA PRO A 204 -21.87 -1.88 12.93
C PRO A 204 -22.07 -1.34 11.50
N LEU A 205 -21.50 -0.17 11.22
CA LEU A 205 -21.73 0.53 9.95
C LEU A 205 -21.12 -0.18 8.74
N ASP A 206 -20.00 -0.89 8.92
CA ASP A 206 -19.39 -1.73 7.89
C ASP A 206 -20.32 -2.88 7.46
N VAL A 207 -20.95 -3.54 8.43
CA VAL A 207 -21.96 -4.57 8.18
C VAL A 207 -23.17 -3.98 7.46
N MET A 208 -23.69 -2.84 7.93
CA MET A 208 -24.85 -2.20 7.30
C MET A 208 -24.54 -1.76 5.86
N TYR A 209 -23.35 -1.21 5.63
CA TYR A 209 -22.88 -0.83 4.31
C TYR A 209 -22.84 -2.05 3.37
N ASP A 210 -22.29 -3.18 3.81
CA ASP A 210 -22.24 -4.41 3.01
C ASP A 210 -23.64 -4.95 2.69
N VAL A 211 -24.54 -4.96 3.68
CA VAL A 211 -25.93 -5.39 3.50
C VAL A 211 -26.64 -4.54 2.45
N VAL A 212 -26.58 -3.21 2.54
CA VAL A 212 -27.26 -2.33 1.58
C VAL A 212 -26.64 -2.45 0.19
N THR A 213 -25.31 -2.49 0.10
CA THR A 213 -24.60 -2.57 -1.19
C THR A 213 -25.02 -3.80 -2.00
N ASN A 214 -25.32 -4.90 -1.31
CA ASN A 214 -25.76 -6.17 -1.92
C ASN A 214 -27.28 -6.37 -1.91
N ALA A 215 -28.07 -5.33 -1.59
CA ALA A 215 -29.53 -5.41 -1.52
C ALA A 215 -30.23 -4.35 -2.39
N ALA A 216 -31.56 -4.49 -2.52
CA ALA A 216 -32.38 -3.63 -3.38
C ALA A 216 -32.41 -2.14 -2.96
N GLY A 217 -32.00 -1.81 -1.74
CA GLY A 217 -31.89 -0.44 -1.24
C GLY A 217 -30.67 0.34 -1.74
N ASN A 218 -29.78 -0.29 -2.52
CA ASN A 218 -28.55 0.33 -2.99
C ASN A 218 -28.78 1.46 -4.00
N SER A 219 -27.84 2.40 -4.04
CA SER A 219 -27.62 3.30 -5.16
C SER A 219 -26.13 3.55 -5.32
N TRP A 220 -25.67 3.97 -6.50
CA TRP A 220 -24.25 4.30 -6.69
C TRP A 220 -23.75 5.36 -5.69
N MET A 221 -24.61 6.33 -5.32
CA MET A 221 -24.26 7.35 -4.34
C MET A 221 -24.12 6.77 -2.93
N PHE A 222 -24.95 5.79 -2.56
CA PHE A 222 -24.81 5.08 -1.29
C PHE A 222 -23.48 4.33 -1.24
N GLU A 223 -23.23 3.46 -2.21
CA GLU A 223 -22.00 2.64 -2.29
C GLU A 223 -20.76 3.53 -2.26
N ASN A 224 -20.79 4.65 -2.99
CA ASN A 224 -19.64 5.53 -3.04
C ASN A 224 -19.45 6.35 -1.74
N ARG A 225 -20.50 7.01 -1.24
CA ARG A 225 -20.36 7.98 -0.13
C ARG A 225 -20.43 7.35 1.25
N MET A 226 -21.24 6.31 1.44
CA MET A 226 -21.34 5.68 2.77
C MET A 226 -20.09 4.87 3.10
N LYS A 227 -19.30 4.48 2.09
CA LYS A 227 -17.95 3.93 2.30
C LYS A 227 -17.04 4.91 3.04
N HIS A 228 -17.08 6.20 2.68
CA HIS A 228 -16.28 7.23 3.37
C HIS A 228 -16.68 7.37 4.85
N VAL A 229 -17.98 7.26 5.15
CA VAL A 229 -18.51 7.25 6.53
C VAL A 229 -17.97 6.03 7.31
N VAL A 230 -18.02 4.84 6.70
CA VAL A 230 -17.50 3.60 7.30
C VAL A 230 -16.00 3.70 7.59
N GLU A 231 -15.25 4.29 6.67
CA GLU A 231 -13.80 4.52 6.81
C GLU A 231 -13.47 5.66 7.78
N GLY A 232 -14.46 6.49 8.12
CA GLY A 232 -14.31 7.70 8.93
C GLY A 232 -13.46 8.78 8.25
N ASP A 233 -13.30 8.72 6.91
CA ASP A 233 -12.48 9.63 6.12
C ASP A 233 -13.35 10.64 5.36
N TYR A 234 -13.45 11.86 5.90
CA TYR A 234 -14.23 12.96 5.31
C TYR A 234 -13.35 13.90 4.48
N THR A 235 -12.19 13.43 4.01
CA THR A 235 -11.35 14.19 3.06
C THR A 235 -12.15 14.45 1.78
N PRO A 236 -12.36 15.71 1.37
CA PRO A 236 -13.31 16.03 0.32
C PRO A 236 -12.85 15.55 -1.06
N LEU A 237 -13.61 14.61 -1.65
CA LEU A 237 -13.57 14.35 -3.10
C LEU A 237 -14.61 15.19 -3.83
N SER A 238 -15.71 15.49 -3.14
CA SER A 238 -16.77 16.44 -3.46
C SER A 238 -17.25 17.03 -2.14
N MET A 239 -17.47 18.34 -2.06
CA MET A 239 -17.76 18.99 -0.78
C MET A 239 -19.26 19.07 -0.47
N VAL A 240 -19.62 19.12 0.81
CA VAL A 240 -21.00 19.45 1.26
C VAL A 240 -21.53 20.71 0.55
N ASP A 241 -20.71 21.76 0.43
CA ASP A 241 -21.11 23.02 -0.22
C ASP A 241 -21.39 22.88 -1.73
N ILE A 242 -20.84 21.85 -2.39
CA ILE A 242 -21.20 21.54 -3.79
C ILE A 242 -22.66 21.09 -3.86
N PHE A 243 -23.11 20.26 -2.91
CA PHE A 243 -24.50 19.80 -2.87
C PHE A 243 -25.46 20.86 -2.34
N VAL A 244 -25.02 21.77 -1.47
CA VAL A 244 -25.80 22.99 -1.16
C VAL A 244 -26.07 23.78 -2.44
N LYS A 245 -25.04 24.06 -3.24
CA LYS A 245 -25.20 24.77 -4.52
C LYS A 245 -26.10 24.01 -5.50
N ASP A 246 -25.83 22.73 -5.73
CA ASP A 246 -26.53 21.95 -6.76
C ASP A 246 -28.00 21.71 -6.42
N LEU A 247 -28.32 21.35 -5.17
CA LEU A 247 -29.71 21.22 -4.74
C LEU A 247 -30.43 22.58 -4.65
N GLY A 248 -29.69 23.67 -4.42
CA GLY A 248 -30.20 25.04 -4.59
C GLY A 248 -30.68 25.29 -6.02
N LEU A 249 -29.84 24.98 -7.02
CA LEU A 249 -30.21 25.08 -8.45
C LEU A 249 -31.41 24.20 -8.81
N VAL A 250 -31.50 23.00 -8.25
CA VAL A 250 -32.66 22.10 -8.40
C VAL A 250 -33.93 22.78 -7.90
N ASN A 251 -33.93 23.35 -6.70
CA ASN A 251 -35.08 24.01 -6.12
C ASN A 251 -35.46 25.28 -6.88
N ASP A 252 -34.50 26.09 -7.29
CA ASP A 252 -34.74 27.31 -8.08
C ASP A 252 -35.35 26.99 -9.46
N THR A 253 -34.85 25.93 -10.11
CA THR A 253 -35.39 25.46 -11.39
C THR A 253 -36.82 24.98 -11.22
N ALA A 254 -37.09 24.14 -10.22
CA ALA A 254 -38.42 23.65 -9.93
C ALA A 254 -39.40 24.79 -9.60
N LYS A 255 -38.96 25.80 -8.85
CA LYS A 255 -39.73 27.01 -8.56
C LYS A 255 -40.09 27.78 -9.83
N SER A 256 -39.14 27.98 -10.75
CA SER A 256 -39.41 28.66 -12.04
C SER A 256 -40.44 27.92 -12.89
N LEU A 257 -40.46 26.59 -12.80
CA LEU A 257 -41.42 25.72 -13.48
C LEU A 257 -42.73 25.52 -12.70
N HIS A 258 -42.89 26.13 -11.53
CA HIS A 258 -44.03 25.94 -10.63
C HIS A 258 -44.25 24.45 -10.27
N PHE A 259 -43.17 23.68 -10.12
CA PHE A 259 -43.19 22.25 -9.84
C PHE A 259 -42.69 21.94 -8.42
N PRO A 260 -43.45 21.20 -7.58
CA PRO A 260 -43.04 20.90 -6.21
C PRO A 260 -42.03 19.75 -6.13
N LEU A 261 -40.98 19.90 -5.31
CA LEU A 261 -39.98 18.86 -5.05
C LEU A 261 -39.87 18.53 -3.55
N HIS A 262 -40.58 17.51 -3.08
CA HIS A 262 -40.63 17.17 -1.66
C HIS A 262 -39.30 16.64 -1.10
N LEU A 263 -38.70 15.63 -1.76
CA LEU A 263 -37.46 15.01 -1.29
C LEU A 263 -36.24 15.92 -1.48
N ALA A 264 -36.15 16.59 -2.63
CA ALA A 264 -35.02 17.48 -2.93
C ALA A 264 -34.96 18.68 -1.96
N SER A 265 -36.11 19.27 -1.62
CA SER A 265 -36.18 20.35 -0.64
C SER A 265 -35.73 19.92 0.76
N THR A 266 -36.05 18.68 1.14
CA THR A 266 -35.62 18.09 2.41
C THR A 266 -34.11 17.83 2.40
N ALA A 267 -33.59 17.19 1.35
CA ALA A 267 -32.16 16.96 1.19
C ALA A 267 -31.37 18.29 1.18
N TYR A 268 -31.87 19.31 0.48
CA TYR A 268 -31.26 20.65 0.47
C TYR A 268 -31.13 21.24 1.88
N SER A 269 -32.19 21.08 2.69
CA SER A 269 -32.19 21.54 4.08
C SER A 269 -31.13 20.80 4.92
N MET A 270 -31.00 19.48 4.76
CA MET A 270 -29.97 18.67 5.45
C MET A 270 -28.55 19.10 5.07
N PHE A 271 -28.26 19.30 3.79
CA PHE A 271 -26.94 19.78 3.35
C PHE A 271 -26.64 21.21 3.83
N THR A 272 -27.66 22.08 3.85
CA THR A 272 -27.54 23.44 4.37
C THR A 272 -27.27 23.43 5.88
N GLU A 273 -27.93 22.54 6.62
CA GLU A 273 -27.66 22.32 8.05
C GLU A 273 -26.22 21.84 8.28
N ALA A 274 -25.75 20.86 7.51
CA ALA A 274 -24.38 20.36 7.59
C ALA A 274 -23.33 21.46 7.30
N SER A 275 -23.57 22.27 6.27
CA SER A 275 -22.71 23.41 5.94
C SER A 275 -22.67 24.43 7.08
N ASN A 276 -23.83 24.81 7.61
CA ASN A 276 -23.96 25.75 8.74
C ASN A 276 -23.34 25.20 10.05
N ALA A 277 -23.30 23.88 10.21
CA ALA A 277 -22.61 23.22 11.32
C ALA A 277 -21.07 23.19 11.17
N GLY A 278 -20.53 23.78 10.09
CA GLY A 278 -19.09 23.89 9.84
C GLY A 278 -18.50 22.80 8.95
N TYR A 279 -19.33 21.90 8.40
CA TYR A 279 -18.87 20.79 7.56
C TYR A 279 -18.85 21.11 6.06
N GLY A 280 -19.08 22.37 5.67
CA GLY A 280 -19.22 22.78 4.26
C GLY A 280 -18.06 22.38 3.34
N LYS A 281 -16.83 22.37 3.87
CA LYS A 281 -15.60 22.00 3.14
C LYS A 281 -15.21 20.52 3.26
N GLU A 282 -15.93 19.75 4.05
CA GLU A 282 -15.71 18.30 4.16
C GLU A 282 -16.39 17.56 3.01
N ASP A 283 -16.06 16.27 2.87
CA ASP A 283 -16.73 15.37 1.92
C ASP A 283 -18.26 15.43 2.08
N ASP A 284 -19.00 15.37 0.97
CA ASP A 284 -20.47 15.46 0.96
C ASP A 284 -21.16 14.35 1.79
N SER A 285 -20.48 13.25 2.10
CA SER A 285 -20.90 12.24 3.08
C SER A 285 -21.01 12.77 4.52
N ALA A 286 -20.35 13.89 4.84
CA ALA A 286 -20.39 14.55 6.14
C ALA A 286 -21.78 15.10 6.50
N VAL A 287 -22.75 15.09 5.57
CA VAL A 287 -24.17 15.37 5.88
C VAL A 287 -24.70 14.45 6.99
N ILE A 288 -24.12 13.26 7.18
CA ILE A 288 -24.46 12.37 8.31
C ILE A 288 -24.16 12.99 9.69
N LYS A 289 -23.26 13.97 9.78
CA LYS A 289 -22.83 14.56 11.05
C LYS A 289 -23.89 15.45 11.70
N ILE A 290 -24.97 15.81 10.99
CA ILE A 290 -26.09 16.57 11.55
C ILE A 290 -26.94 15.72 12.51
N PHE A 291 -26.88 14.39 12.39
CA PHE A 291 -27.63 13.49 13.25
C PHE A 291 -27.00 13.41 14.64
N SER A 292 -27.66 13.98 15.65
CA SER A 292 -27.18 13.94 17.03
C SER A 292 -27.27 12.53 17.65
N GLY A 293 -26.30 12.18 18.50
CA GLY A 293 -26.34 10.95 19.29
C GLY A 293 -26.10 9.66 18.50
N VAL A 294 -25.39 9.76 17.36
CA VAL A 294 -24.85 8.64 16.58
C VAL A 294 -23.35 8.50 16.83
N ASN A 295 -22.84 7.27 16.80
CA ASN A 295 -21.42 6.98 16.90
C ASN A 295 -20.85 6.77 15.50
N LEU A 296 -20.05 7.71 15.02
CA LEU A 296 -19.40 7.62 13.72
C LEU A 296 -17.97 7.08 13.84
N PRO A 297 -17.51 6.24 12.91
CA PRO A 297 -16.12 5.83 12.82
C PRO A 297 -15.20 7.05 12.71
N LYS A 298 -14.07 7.01 13.41
CA LYS A 298 -12.97 7.95 13.19
C LYS A 298 -12.05 7.37 12.13
N LYS A 299 -11.46 8.23 11.29
CA LYS A 299 -10.38 7.85 10.39
C LYS A 299 -9.36 7.02 11.15
N ARG A 300 -9.23 5.74 10.82
CA ARG A 300 -8.17 4.89 11.40
C ARG A 300 -6.85 5.45 10.87
N SER A 301 -6.11 6.17 11.71
CA SER A 301 -4.68 6.32 11.48
C SER A 301 -4.10 4.92 11.64
N VAL A 302 -3.74 4.26 10.54
CA VAL A 302 -2.92 3.06 10.64
C VAL A 302 -1.63 3.54 11.30
N ALA A 303 -1.48 3.26 12.58
CA ALA A 303 -0.25 3.51 13.30
C ALA A 303 0.84 2.75 12.56
N MET A 304 1.75 3.46 11.88
CA MET A 304 2.82 2.81 11.14
C MET A 304 3.69 2.04 12.14
N LEU A 305 3.85 0.74 11.91
CA LEU A 305 4.54 -0.17 12.82
C LEU A 305 6.04 -0.18 12.50
N GLY A 306 6.87 0.16 13.49
CA GLY A 306 8.32 0.06 13.38
C GLY A 306 8.84 -1.17 14.08
N VAL A 307 9.38 -2.14 13.35
CA VAL A 307 9.97 -3.36 13.90
C VAL A 307 11.49 -3.23 13.91
N ILE A 308 12.11 -3.56 15.04
CA ILE A 308 13.56 -3.69 15.21
C ILE A 308 13.84 -5.17 15.47
N ALA A 309 14.49 -5.84 14.52
CA ALA A 309 14.78 -7.27 14.60
C ALA A 309 16.27 -7.54 14.89
N ASP A 310 16.56 -8.47 15.80
CA ASP A 310 17.91 -8.78 16.25
C ASP A 310 18.77 -9.57 15.26
N ASP A 311 18.12 -10.16 14.24
CA ASP A 311 18.75 -10.91 13.15
C ASP A 311 17.99 -10.76 11.82
N PHE A 312 18.67 -11.13 10.73
CA PHE A 312 18.09 -11.07 9.39
C PHE A 312 16.96 -12.07 9.16
N THR A 313 17.12 -13.31 9.62
CA THR A 313 16.10 -14.34 9.41
C THR A 313 14.82 -14.02 10.18
N GLY A 314 14.93 -13.55 11.43
CA GLY A 314 13.79 -13.11 12.20
C GLY A 314 13.14 -11.83 11.67
N ALA A 315 13.91 -10.92 11.05
CA ALA A 315 13.37 -9.77 10.32
C ALA A 315 12.50 -10.21 9.14
N SER A 316 12.99 -11.13 8.30
CA SER A 316 12.23 -11.62 7.15
C SER A 316 11.01 -12.44 7.56
N ASP A 317 11.13 -13.23 8.64
CA ASP A 317 10.03 -14.03 9.17
C ASP A 317 8.87 -13.13 9.63
N ILE A 318 9.14 -12.14 10.51
CA ILE A 318 8.07 -11.23 10.95
C ILE A 318 7.53 -10.41 9.78
N ALA A 319 8.38 -9.92 8.87
CA ALA A 319 7.92 -9.11 7.74
C ALA A 319 6.98 -9.92 6.81
N SER A 320 7.26 -11.21 6.58
CA SER A 320 6.36 -12.12 5.86
C SER A 320 5.01 -12.25 6.57
N PHE A 321 5.00 -12.44 7.90
CA PHE A 321 3.77 -12.52 8.67
C PHE A 321 2.95 -11.22 8.65
N LEU A 322 3.59 -10.05 8.63
CA LEU A 322 2.90 -8.76 8.50
C LEU A 322 2.18 -8.66 7.15
N VAL A 323 2.86 -9.02 6.05
CA VAL A 323 2.29 -9.01 4.69
C VAL A 323 1.17 -10.02 4.52
N GLU A 324 1.35 -11.26 4.99
CA GLU A 324 0.32 -12.30 4.93
C GLU A 324 -0.95 -11.90 5.70
N ASN A 325 -0.83 -11.00 6.67
CA ASN A 325 -1.94 -10.43 7.43
C ASN A 325 -2.30 -8.99 7.02
N GLY A 326 -1.93 -8.58 5.79
CA GLY A 326 -2.52 -7.43 5.11
C GLY A 326 -1.83 -6.08 5.36
N LEU A 327 -0.65 -6.04 5.99
CA LEU A 327 0.17 -4.83 6.10
C LEU A 327 1.20 -4.76 4.96
N SER A 328 1.22 -3.66 4.22
CA SER A 328 2.34 -3.38 3.31
C SER A 328 3.62 -3.17 4.12
N THR A 329 4.68 -3.90 3.78
CA THR A 329 5.90 -3.97 4.62
C THR A 329 7.17 -3.78 3.80
N VAL A 330 8.11 -3.00 4.34
CA VAL A 330 9.50 -2.89 3.86
C VAL A 330 10.46 -3.41 4.92
N GLN A 331 11.39 -4.26 4.53
CA GLN A 331 12.53 -4.66 5.36
C GLN A 331 13.79 -3.89 4.93
N MET A 332 14.43 -3.19 5.86
CA MET A 332 15.74 -2.57 5.68
C MET A 332 16.83 -3.44 6.32
N ASN A 333 17.99 -3.52 5.68
CA ASN A 333 19.14 -4.27 6.17
C ASN A 333 20.13 -3.31 6.82
N GLY A 334 20.17 -3.32 8.16
CA GLY A 334 20.86 -2.29 8.94
C GLY A 334 20.04 -0.99 9.03
N VAL A 335 20.55 -0.04 9.80
CA VAL A 335 19.92 1.28 9.96
C VAL A 335 20.18 2.12 8.70
N PRO A 336 19.14 2.54 7.97
CA PRO A 336 19.33 3.34 6.75
C PRO A 336 19.85 4.74 7.06
N THR A 337 20.48 5.37 6.07
CA THR A 337 20.96 6.77 6.15
C THR A 337 20.03 7.77 5.47
N GLN A 338 19.11 7.30 4.61
CA GLN A 338 18.13 8.11 3.90
C GLN A 338 16.72 7.82 4.40
N SER A 339 15.82 8.77 4.26
CA SER A 339 14.39 8.56 4.52
C SER A 339 13.77 7.62 3.49
N LEU A 340 12.75 6.87 3.91
CA LEU A 340 11.99 6.00 3.03
C LEU A 340 10.98 6.84 2.23
N ASN A 341 11.16 6.91 0.91
CA ASN A 341 10.21 7.63 0.04
C ASN A 341 8.89 6.87 -0.19
N SER A 342 8.83 5.59 0.16
CA SER A 342 7.65 4.76 -0.04
C SER A 342 6.73 4.79 1.19
N LYS A 343 5.41 4.90 0.95
CA LYS A 343 4.41 4.81 2.01
C LYS A 343 4.02 3.36 2.23
N VAL A 344 4.34 2.84 3.41
CA VAL A 344 4.02 1.47 3.84
C VAL A 344 3.39 1.48 5.24
N ASP A 345 2.70 0.40 5.58
CA ASP A 345 2.04 0.27 6.89
C ASP A 345 3.02 -0.20 7.98
N ALA A 346 4.09 -0.90 7.60
CA ALA A 346 5.13 -1.36 8.51
C ALA A 346 6.54 -1.27 7.91
N ILE A 347 7.53 -0.98 8.75
CA ILE A 347 8.95 -1.01 8.39
C ILE A 347 9.68 -1.93 9.38
N VAL A 348 10.48 -2.85 8.86
CA VAL A 348 11.30 -3.79 9.64
C VAL A 348 12.77 -3.47 9.43
N ILE A 349 13.49 -3.10 10.49
CA ILE A 349 14.95 -2.96 10.45
C ILE A 349 15.59 -4.25 10.95
N SER A 350 16.35 -4.89 10.07
CA SER A 350 17.17 -6.07 10.35
C SER A 350 18.53 -5.65 10.90
N LEU A 351 18.86 -6.11 12.11
CA LEU A 351 20.17 -5.90 12.73
C LEU A 351 20.95 -7.23 12.81
N LYS A 352 22.18 -7.14 13.32
CA LYS A 352 23.00 -8.30 13.70
C LYS A 352 23.33 -8.19 15.19
N SER A 353 22.29 -8.02 16.02
CA SER A 353 22.41 -7.59 17.40
C SER A 353 22.06 -8.68 18.45
N ARG A 354 21.87 -9.93 18.02
CA ARG A 354 21.56 -11.05 18.93
C ARG A 354 22.63 -11.33 19.97
N SER A 355 23.88 -11.47 19.51
CA SER A 355 25.01 -11.96 20.30
C SER A 355 26.27 -11.12 20.18
N ASN A 356 26.17 -9.93 19.57
CA ASN A 356 27.25 -8.94 19.58
C ASN A 356 27.35 -8.28 20.98
N PRO A 357 28.39 -7.47 21.24
CA PRO A 357 28.51 -6.75 22.50
C PRO A 357 27.26 -5.93 22.84
N VAL A 358 26.81 -6.03 24.10
CA VAL A 358 25.54 -5.43 24.56
C VAL A 358 25.40 -3.94 24.25
N ASN A 359 26.49 -3.16 24.40
CA ASN A 359 26.47 -1.73 24.13
C ASN A 359 26.26 -1.44 22.64
N GLU A 360 26.82 -2.26 21.75
CA GLU A 360 26.59 -2.12 20.32
C GLU A 360 25.15 -2.49 19.95
N ALA A 361 24.59 -3.53 20.57
CA ALA A 361 23.19 -3.92 20.38
C ALA A 361 22.22 -2.80 20.78
N ILE A 362 22.48 -2.15 21.93
CA ILE A 362 21.71 -1.00 22.41
C ILE A 362 21.84 0.17 21.42
N GLU A 363 23.06 0.54 21.05
CA GLU A 363 23.29 1.67 20.13
C GLU A 363 22.62 1.47 18.77
N GLN A 364 22.77 0.28 18.18
CA GLN A 364 22.14 -0.07 16.90
C GLN A 364 20.61 -0.03 17.00
N SER A 365 20.04 -0.51 18.10
CA SER A 365 18.58 -0.53 18.31
C SER A 365 18.02 0.87 18.52
N LEU A 366 18.70 1.74 19.27
CA LEU A 366 18.29 3.13 19.45
C LEU A 366 18.39 3.93 18.15
N ARG A 367 19.42 3.70 17.34
CA ARG A 367 19.53 4.28 15.99
C ARG A 367 18.40 3.81 15.06
N ALA A 368 18.07 2.52 15.11
CA ALA A 368 16.94 1.96 14.36
C ALA A 368 15.61 2.60 14.80
N TYR A 369 15.37 2.69 16.11
CA TYR A 369 14.21 3.38 16.68
C TYR A 369 14.08 4.81 16.19
N GLN A 370 15.16 5.60 16.28
CA GLN A 370 15.16 7.00 15.90
C GLN A 370 14.81 7.17 14.41
N TRP A 371 15.41 6.36 13.55
CA TRP A 371 15.10 6.38 12.12
C TRP A 371 13.65 5.99 11.85
N LEU A 372 13.12 4.95 12.52
CA LEU A 372 11.72 4.53 12.37
C LEU A 372 10.74 5.63 12.78
N LYS A 373 11.02 6.31 13.90
CA LYS A 373 10.23 7.44 14.41
C LYS A 373 10.23 8.60 13.42
N GLU A 374 11.39 8.95 12.85
CA GLU A 374 11.51 9.99 11.82
C GLU A 374 10.75 9.64 10.53
N ASN A 375 10.56 8.35 10.23
CA ASN A 375 9.77 7.87 9.11
C ASN A 375 8.28 7.65 9.45
N GLY A 376 7.82 8.14 10.61
CA GLY A 376 6.39 8.16 10.97
C GLY A 376 5.88 6.95 11.73
N CYS A 377 6.77 6.05 12.19
CA CYS A 377 6.36 4.93 13.05
C CYS A 377 5.88 5.45 14.41
N THR A 378 4.75 4.90 14.90
CA THR A 378 4.09 5.36 16.14
C THR A 378 3.91 4.26 17.19
N GLN A 379 4.06 3.00 16.78
CA GLN A 379 4.15 1.82 17.64
C GLN A 379 5.40 1.03 17.23
N PHE A 380 6.13 0.51 18.22
CA PHE A 380 7.40 -0.17 18.02
C PHE A 380 7.35 -1.62 18.48
N TYR A 381 8.02 -2.49 17.74
CA TYR A 381 8.10 -3.92 18.01
C TYR A 381 9.57 -4.35 18.10
N PHE A 382 10.01 -4.79 19.26
CA PHE A 382 11.33 -5.42 19.38
C PHE A 382 11.22 -6.93 19.14
N LYS A 383 11.72 -7.36 17.98
CA LYS A 383 11.66 -8.74 17.50
C LYS A 383 12.95 -9.48 17.86
N TYR A 384 12.80 -10.58 18.58
CA TYR A 384 13.87 -11.54 18.89
C TYR A 384 13.42 -12.97 18.60
N CYS A 385 14.29 -13.95 18.84
CA CYS A 385 14.01 -15.35 18.49
C CYS A 385 12.87 -15.96 19.32
N SER A 386 12.10 -16.86 18.71
CA SER A 386 11.03 -17.60 19.40
C SER A 386 11.54 -18.62 20.43
N THR A 387 12.85 -18.84 20.49
CA THR A 387 13.55 -19.63 21.51
C THR A 387 14.25 -18.79 22.58
N PHE A 388 14.00 -17.48 22.58
CA PHE A 388 14.53 -16.52 23.57
C PHE A 388 16.07 -16.47 23.66
N ASP A 389 16.74 -16.75 22.53
CA ASP A 389 18.19 -16.82 22.37
C ASP A 389 18.92 -15.63 22.98
N SER A 390 19.53 -15.85 24.14
CA SER A 390 20.24 -14.84 24.90
C SER A 390 21.13 -15.49 25.95
N THR A 391 21.92 -14.68 26.64
CA THR A 391 22.62 -15.06 27.87
C THR A 391 22.23 -14.11 29.01
N ALA A 392 22.72 -14.34 30.23
CA ALA A 392 22.56 -13.38 31.33
C ALA A 392 23.16 -11.99 31.02
N LYS A 393 24.00 -11.85 29.99
CA LYS A 393 24.53 -10.55 29.55
C LYS A 393 23.61 -9.82 28.54
N GLY A 394 22.60 -10.50 27.98
CA GLY A 394 21.76 -9.94 26.93
C GLY A 394 21.70 -10.77 25.65
N ASN A 395 21.12 -10.23 24.58
CA ASN A 395 20.79 -8.79 24.40
C ASN A 395 19.30 -8.40 24.58
N ILE A 396 18.41 -9.35 24.87
CA ILE A 396 16.96 -9.09 24.94
C ILE A 396 16.62 -8.06 26.04
N GLY A 397 17.05 -8.31 27.28
CA GLY A 397 16.79 -7.42 28.42
C GLY A 397 17.37 -6.01 28.23
N PRO A 398 18.68 -5.88 27.97
CA PRO A 398 19.32 -4.58 27.84
C PRO A 398 18.76 -3.71 26.71
N VAL A 399 18.42 -4.30 25.56
CA VAL A 399 17.79 -3.56 24.44
C VAL A 399 16.36 -3.16 24.79
N THR A 400 15.58 -4.05 25.42
CA THR A 400 14.22 -3.73 25.87
C THR A 400 14.22 -2.57 26.86
N ASP A 401 15.15 -2.57 27.82
CA ASP A 401 15.31 -1.47 28.77
C ASP A 401 15.64 -0.15 28.10
N ALA A 402 16.61 -0.14 27.18
CA ALA A 402 17.00 1.06 26.46
C ALA A 402 15.86 1.64 25.61
N LEU A 403 15.08 0.78 24.93
CA LEU A 403 13.93 1.20 24.13
C LEU A 403 12.81 1.77 25.00
N LEU A 404 12.52 1.15 26.15
CA LEU A 404 11.55 1.67 27.12
C LEU A 404 11.98 3.05 27.65
N ASP A 405 13.25 3.19 28.04
CA ASP A 405 13.81 4.44 28.55
C ASP A 405 13.71 5.57 27.52
N GLU A 406 14.07 5.30 26.26
CA GLU A 406 13.96 6.28 25.16
C GLU A 406 12.51 6.66 24.82
N LEU A 407 11.59 5.70 24.94
CA LEU A 407 10.16 5.93 24.75
C LEU A 407 9.49 6.64 25.94
N ASN A 408 10.17 6.80 27.07
CA ASN A 408 9.60 7.22 28.35
C ASN A 408 8.44 6.32 28.81
N GLU A 409 8.58 5.01 28.60
CA GLU A 409 7.61 3.99 29.00
C GLU A 409 8.17 3.12 30.14
N ASP A 410 7.28 2.63 30.99
CA ASP A 410 7.64 1.89 32.20
C ASP A 410 7.24 0.40 32.15
N PHE A 411 6.57 -0.04 31.09
CA PHE A 411 6.01 -1.39 30.99
C PHE A 411 5.95 -1.91 29.54
N THR A 412 6.25 -3.19 29.33
CA THR A 412 6.01 -3.88 28.05
C THR A 412 5.74 -5.37 28.23
N VAL A 413 5.36 -6.06 27.14
CA VAL A 413 5.09 -7.50 27.11
C VAL A 413 6.25 -8.27 26.48
N ILE A 414 6.37 -9.54 26.86
CA ILE A 414 7.34 -10.51 26.34
C ILE A 414 6.56 -11.73 25.85
N THR A 415 6.61 -12.01 24.55
CA THR A 415 6.01 -13.25 24.01
C THR A 415 6.78 -13.82 22.81
N PRO A 416 7.71 -14.77 23.05
CA PRO A 416 8.35 -15.52 21.97
C PRO A 416 7.44 -16.59 21.32
N ALA A 417 6.17 -16.71 21.74
CA ALA A 417 5.28 -17.78 21.27
C ALA A 417 4.97 -17.67 19.77
N LEU A 418 4.90 -18.84 19.14
CA LEU A 418 4.40 -19.05 17.78
C LEU A 418 3.89 -20.50 17.71
N PRO A 419 2.68 -20.79 18.23
CA PRO A 419 2.18 -22.16 18.41
C PRO A 419 2.15 -22.96 17.11
N VAL A 420 1.83 -22.33 15.97
CA VAL A 420 1.89 -22.97 14.64
C VAL A 420 3.27 -23.55 14.28
N ASN A 421 4.34 -22.99 14.84
CA ASN A 421 5.71 -23.50 14.68
C ASN A 421 6.18 -24.26 15.93
N GLY A 422 5.27 -24.73 16.78
CA GLY A 422 5.58 -25.50 17.99
C GLY A 422 6.31 -24.71 19.07
N ARG A 423 6.10 -23.39 19.17
CA ARG A 423 6.60 -22.58 20.28
C ARG A 423 5.44 -22.10 21.12
N THR A 424 5.29 -22.66 22.32
CA THR A 424 4.18 -22.36 23.23
C THR A 424 4.70 -21.95 24.59
N ILE A 425 3.91 -21.13 25.30
CA ILE A 425 4.25 -20.65 26.65
C ILE A 425 3.11 -21.02 27.58
N PHE A 426 3.44 -21.70 28.68
CA PHE A 426 2.49 -22.06 29.73
C PHE A 426 3.11 -21.85 31.11
N ASN A 427 2.42 -21.11 31.98
CA ASN A 427 2.93 -20.61 33.25
C ASN A 427 4.30 -19.90 33.12
N GLY A 428 4.52 -19.22 31.99
CA GLY A 428 5.77 -18.54 31.66
C GLY A 428 6.94 -19.46 31.31
N TYR A 429 6.71 -20.78 31.18
CA TYR A 429 7.70 -21.72 30.67
C TYR A 429 7.56 -21.86 29.16
N LEU A 430 8.68 -21.73 28.44
CA LEU A 430 8.74 -21.90 26.99
C LEU A 430 8.94 -23.38 26.62
N PHE A 431 8.12 -23.85 25.70
CA PHE A 431 8.19 -25.18 25.10
C PHE A 431 8.61 -25.11 23.63
N VAL A 432 9.35 -26.13 23.19
CA VAL A 432 9.76 -26.35 21.80
C VAL A 432 9.25 -27.73 21.37
N GLY A 433 8.16 -27.73 20.62
CA GLY A 433 7.36 -28.93 20.40
C GLY A 433 6.79 -29.43 21.73
N ASP A 434 7.04 -30.69 22.05
CA ASP A 434 6.49 -31.34 23.25
C ASP A 434 7.41 -31.26 24.47
N VAL A 435 8.59 -30.62 24.36
CA VAL A 435 9.59 -30.56 25.43
C VAL A 435 9.87 -29.13 25.89
N LEU A 436 10.36 -28.98 27.12
CA LEU A 436 10.84 -27.69 27.63
C LEU A 436 12.02 -27.17 26.78
N LEU A 437 12.18 -25.84 26.73
CA LEU A 437 13.32 -25.20 26.07
C LEU A 437 14.67 -25.81 26.53
N SER A 438 14.83 -25.99 27.84
CA SER A 438 16.03 -26.55 28.48
C SER A 438 16.29 -28.03 28.19
N GLU A 439 15.29 -28.75 27.67
CA GLU A 439 15.39 -30.17 27.31
C GLU A 439 15.58 -30.38 25.81
N SER A 440 15.17 -29.38 25.02
CA SER A 440 15.32 -29.32 23.57
C SER A 440 16.79 -29.26 23.12
N GLY A 441 17.03 -29.23 21.81
CA GLY A 441 18.37 -29.00 21.24
C GLY A 441 18.98 -27.65 21.65
N MET A 442 18.17 -26.66 22.06
CA MET A 442 18.65 -25.33 22.46
C MET A 442 19.55 -25.33 23.68
N LYS A 443 19.48 -26.34 24.54
CA LYS A 443 20.41 -26.50 25.69
C LYS A 443 21.86 -26.64 25.26
N ASN A 444 22.10 -27.08 24.02
CA ASN A 444 23.41 -27.26 23.42
C ASN A 444 23.66 -26.28 22.27
N HIS A 445 22.89 -25.18 22.18
CA HIS A 445 23.09 -24.18 21.14
C HIS A 445 24.52 -23.60 21.25
N PRO A 446 25.27 -23.51 20.14
CA PRO A 446 26.71 -23.23 20.19
C PRO A 446 27.07 -21.81 20.64
N ILE A 447 26.13 -20.87 20.57
CA ILE A 447 26.36 -19.45 20.92
C ILE A 447 25.58 -19.07 22.20
N THR A 448 24.32 -19.49 22.29
CA THR A 448 23.36 -19.10 23.34
C THR A 448 22.68 -20.34 23.93
N PRO A 449 23.39 -21.20 24.67
CA PRO A 449 22.81 -22.40 25.24
C PRO A 449 21.73 -22.06 26.27
N MET A 450 20.52 -22.58 26.06
CA MET A 450 19.34 -22.29 26.87
C MET A 450 19.08 -23.42 27.88
N VAL A 451 19.53 -23.25 29.12
CA VAL A 451 19.46 -24.30 30.17
C VAL A 451 18.33 -24.10 31.19
N ASP A 452 17.59 -23.00 31.09
CA ASP A 452 16.36 -22.74 31.83
C ASP A 452 15.24 -22.51 30.80
N ALA A 453 14.01 -22.92 31.14
CA ALA A 453 12.83 -22.73 30.30
C ALA A 453 11.89 -21.63 30.82
N ASN A 454 12.09 -21.14 32.05
CA ASN A 454 11.26 -20.09 32.62
C ASN A 454 11.66 -18.71 32.11
N LEU A 455 10.79 -18.07 31.32
CA LEU A 455 11.08 -16.81 30.65
C LEU A 455 11.25 -15.64 31.62
N MET A 456 10.53 -15.63 32.75
CA MET A 456 10.67 -14.58 33.75
C MET A 456 12.07 -14.59 34.35
N ARG A 457 12.62 -15.77 34.67
CA ARG A 457 14.00 -15.91 35.17
C ARG A 457 15.04 -15.56 34.12
N LEU A 458 14.83 -16.00 32.87
CA LEU A 458 15.73 -15.68 31.76
C LEU A 458 15.80 -14.17 31.50
N MET A 459 14.66 -13.46 31.60
CA MET A 459 14.59 -12.01 31.46
C MET A 459 15.21 -11.30 32.67
N ASP A 460 14.83 -11.67 33.89
CA ASP A 460 15.36 -11.08 35.14
C ASP A 460 16.89 -11.22 35.25
N ALA A 461 17.49 -12.26 34.65
CA ALA A 461 18.94 -12.46 34.66
C ALA A 461 19.72 -11.45 33.81
N GLN A 462 19.06 -10.78 32.85
CA GLN A 462 19.70 -9.88 31.87
C GLN A 462 19.13 -8.46 31.86
N ALA A 463 18.01 -8.22 32.55
CA ALA A 463 17.30 -6.94 32.56
C ALA A 463 17.46 -6.20 33.91
N LYS A 464 17.15 -4.90 33.93
CA LYS A 464 17.20 -4.07 35.15
C LYS A 464 15.94 -4.17 36.01
N GLY A 465 14.80 -4.45 35.38
CA GLY A 465 13.49 -4.52 36.03
C GLY A 465 13.11 -5.92 36.52
N LYS A 466 11.83 -6.07 36.89
CA LYS A 466 11.22 -7.36 37.25
C LYS A 466 10.21 -7.82 36.22
N THR A 467 10.16 -9.13 36.00
CA THR A 467 9.29 -9.78 35.02
C THR A 467 8.12 -10.51 35.70
N GLY A 468 6.90 -10.06 35.41
CA GLY A 468 5.66 -10.70 35.82
C GLY A 468 5.15 -11.70 34.80
N LEU A 469 3.95 -12.24 35.06
CA LEU A 469 3.27 -13.22 34.20
C LEU A 469 1.78 -12.89 34.08
N VAL A 470 1.27 -12.90 32.85
CA VAL A 470 -0.16 -13.06 32.57
C VAL A 470 -0.38 -14.50 32.15
N ALA A 471 -0.92 -15.30 33.08
CA ALA A 471 -1.08 -16.74 32.90
C ALA A 471 -2.22 -17.07 31.93
N TYR A 472 -2.15 -18.27 31.34
CA TYR A 472 -3.12 -18.77 30.37
C TYR A 472 -4.58 -18.58 30.80
N ALA A 473 -4.88 -18.87 32.07
CA ALA A 473 -6.24 -18.78 32.62
C ALA A 473 -6.84 -17.36 32.58
N ASP A 474 -5.99 -16.33 32.57
CA ASP A 474 -6.43 -14.94 32.41
C ASP A 474 -6.48 -14.51 30.94
N VAL A 475 -5.56 -15.01 30.11
CA VAL A 475 -5.57 -14.70 28.67
C VAL A 475 -6.85 -15.20 27.99
N ILE A 476 -7.32 -16.41 28.33
CA ILE A 476 -8.56 -16.95 27.75
C ILE A 476 -9.83 -16.21 28.15
N LYS A 477 -9.77 -15.29 29.12
CA LYS A 477 -10.90 -14.44 29.51
C LYS A 477 -11.05 -13.20 28.62
N GLY A 478 -10.13 -12.97 27.68
CA GLY A 478 -10.19 -11.92 26.67
C GLY A 478 -9.36 -10.67 26.99
N ALA A 479 -9.32 -9.75 26.03
CA ALA A 479 -8.37 -8.63 26.01
C ALA A 479 -8.52 -7.69 27.22
N SER A 480 -9.75 -7.38 27.63
CA SER A 480 -10.00 -6.52 28.79
C SER A 480 -9.43 -7.11 30.08
N ARG A 481 -9.54 -8.42 30.29
CA ARG A 481 -8.92 -9.08 31.45
C ARG A 481 -7.40 -9.03 31.38
N VAL A 482 -6.82 -9.23 30.21
CA VAL A 482 -5.37 -9.10 30.02
C VAL A 482 -4.89 -7.68 30.35
N GLN A 483 -5.65 -6.65 29.97
CA GLN A 483 -5.36 -5.25 30.32
C GLN A 483 -5.46 -4.98 31.83
N GLU A 484 -6.43 -5.58 32.52
CA GLU A 484 -6.50 -5.53 33.99
C GLU A 484 -5.26 -6.17 34.62
N CYS A 485 -4.84 -7.35 34.15
CA CYS A 485 -3.62 -8.00 34.63
C CYS A 485 -2.38 -7.15 34.37
N PHE A 486 -2.28 -6.44 33.23
CA PHE A 486 -1.20 -5.48 33.00
C PHE A 486 -1.21 -4.36 34.04
N ALA A 487 -2.38 -3.77 34.33
CA ALA A 487 -2.49 -2.74 35.36
C ALA A 487 -2.10 -3.27 36.76
N GLU A 488 -2.52 -4.49 37.11
CA GLU A 488 -2.14 -5.17 38.36
C GLU A 488 -0.62 -5.37 38.45
N LEU A 489 0.02 -5.84 37.38
CA LEU A 489 1.46 -6.06 37.32
C LEU A 489 2.25 -4.74 37.40
N LYS A 490 1.79 -3.69 36.71
CA LYS A 490 2.38 -2.35 36.82
C LYS A 490 2.31 -1.82 38.24
N ALA A 491 1.17 -1.98 38.92
CA ALA A 491 1.00 -1.57 40.32
C ALA A 491 1.92 -2.33 41.29
N GLN A 492 2.29 -3.57 40.95
CA GLN A 492 3.24 -4.39 41.71
C GLN A 492 4.72 -4.04 41.40
N GLY A 493 4.98 -3.11 40.49
CA GLY A 493 6.32 -2.67 40.12
C GLY A 493 7.03 -3.58 39.10
N TYR A 494 6.30 -4.43 38.39
CA TYR A 494 6.86 -5.16 37.26
C TYR A 494 7.05 -4.23 36.06
N ARG A 495 8.20 -4.38 35.40
CA ARG A 495 8.56 -3.63 34.19
C ARG A 495 8.24 -4.40 32.90
N TYR A 496 8.14 -5.72 33.01
CA TYR A 496 7.79 -6.58 31.88
C TYR A 496 6.78 -7.63 32.31
N ALA A 497 5.99 -8.13 31.37
CA ALA A 497 5.12 -9.27 31.58
C ALA A 497 5.30 -10.32 30.49
N VAL A 498 5.68 -11.53 30.90
CA VAL A 498 5.53 -12.71 30.03
C VAL A 498 4.04 -13.00 29.89
N VAL A 499 3.59 -13.34 28.69
CA VAL A 499 2.20 -13.72 28.44
C VAL A 499 2.14 -15.12 27.86
N ASP A 500 1.32 -15.98 28.48
CA ASP A 500 1.12 -17.35 28.01
C ASP A 500 0.40 -17.40 26.67
N ALA A 501 0.80 -18.35 25.83
CA ALA A 501 0.14 -18.68 24.56
C ALA A 501 0.44 -20.13 24.21
N VAL A 502 -0.55 -21.01 24.45
CA VAL A 502 -0.51 -22.43 24.06
C VAL A 502 -1.22 -22.69 22.74
N ASP A 503 -2.04 -21.73 22.30
CA ASP A 503 -2.74 -21.72 21.03
C ASP A 503 -2.64 -20.32 20.39
N ASN A 504 -2.94 -20.24 19.10
CA ASN A 504 -2.90 -19.03 18.32
C ASN A 504 -3.93 -17.97 18.78
N SER A 505 -5.09 -18.38 19.33
CA SER A 505 -6.12 -17.45 19.82
C SER A 505 -5.63 -16.56 20.96
N GLN A 506 -4.68 -17.02 21.79
CA GLN A 506 -4.08 -16.20 22.84
C GLN A 506 -3.23 -15.06 22.26
N LEU A 507 -2.61 -15.25 21.10
CA LEU A 507 -1.88 -14.19 20.41
C LEU A 507 -2.84 -13.14 19.82
N GLU A 508 -4.02 -13.54 19.37
CA GLU A 508 -5.10 -12.63 18.93
C GLU A 508 -5.61 -11.78 20.10
N VAL A 509 -5.91 -12.40 21.23
CA VAL A 509 -6.31 -11.69 22.45
C VAL A 509 -5.23 -10.70 22.90
N LEU A 510 -3.97 -11.14 22.91
CA LEU A 510 -2.85 -10.30 23.30
C LEU A 510 -2.66 -9.11 22.33
N ALA A 511 -2.79 -9.33 21.03
CA ALA A 511 -2.69 -8.27 20.02
C ALA A 511 -3.73 -7.16 20.21
N GLU A 512 -4.96 -7.52 20.61
CA GLU A 512 -6.00 -6.56 20.98
C GLU A 512 -5.66 -5.84 22.29
N ALA A 513 -5.19 -6.58 23.30
CA ALA A 513 -4.84 -6.01 24.61
C ALA A 513 -3.70 -4.98 24.55
N VAL A 514 -2.74 -5.15 23.64
CA VAL A 514 -1.56 -4.27 23.46
C VAL A 514 -1.75 -3.21 22.37
N ALA A 515 -2.97 -2.99 21.89
CA ALA A 515 -3.24 -2.06 20.79
C ALA A 515 -2.67 -0.64 21.01
N ASP A 516 -2.65 -0.17 22.27
CA ASP A 516 -2.17 1.16 22.65
C ASP A 516 -0.74 1.18 23.23
N PHE A 517 -0.07 0.04 23.31
CA PHE A 517 1.31 -0.02 23.82
C PHE A 517 2.26 0.66 22.83
N LYS A 518 3.15 1.53 23.32
CA LYS A 518 4.19 2.14 22.48
C LYS A 518 5.27 1.17 22.06
N LEU A 519 5.65 0.25 22.96
CA LEU A 519 6.59 -0.82 22.71
C LEU A 519 5.97 -2.16 23.07
N VAL A 520 6.11 -3.13 22.17
CA VAL A 520 5.85 -4.55 22.44
C VAL A 520 7.06 -5.38 22.04
N THR A 521 7.22 -6.57 22.62
CA THR A 521 8.39 -7.41 22.33
C THR A 521 8.02 -8.89 22.19
N GLY A 522 8.70 -9.60 21.29
CA GLY A 522 8.37 -11.00 21.06
C GLY A 522 8.97 -11.64 19.81
N GLY A 523 8.47 -12.82 19.48
CA GLY A 523 8.72 -13.54 18.23
C GLY A 523 7.87 -12.98 17.08
N SER A 524 7.60 -13.77 16.04
CA SER A 524 6.76 -13.32 14.92
C SER A 524 5.26 -13.52 15.18
N GLY A 525 4.90 -14.34 16.17
CA GLY A 525 3.51 -14.68 16.48
C GLY A 525 2.66 -13.46 16.83
N LEU A 526 3.06 -12.68 17.85
CA LEU A 526 2.34 -11.47 18.22
C LEU A 526 2.31 -10.45 17.07
N GLY A 527 3.42 -10.26 16.36
CA GLY A 527 3.48 -9.39 15.18
C GLY A 527 2.44 -9.77 14.10
N ALA A 528 2.24 -11.06 13.83
CA ALA A 528 1.24 -11.54 12.88
C ALA A 528 -0.20 -11.15 13.28
N TYR A 529 -0.54 -11.27 14.56
CA TYR A 529 -1.88 -10.97 15.07
C TYR A 529 -2.11 -9.46 15.23
N MET A 530 -1.07 -8.69 15.55
CA MET A 530 -1.12 -7.22 15.48
C MET A 530 -1.41 -6.77 14.04
N ALA A 531 -0.78 -7.39 13.04
CA ALA A 531 -1.04 -7.11 11.64
C ALA A 531 -2.49 -7.42 11.24
N ALA A 532 -2.99 -8.59 11.63
CA ALA A 532 -4.38 -8.98 11.36
C ALA A 532 -5.38 -7.98 11.95
N ARG A 533 -5.13 -7.49 13.17
CA ARG A 533 -5.94 -6.46 13.82
C ARG A 533 -5.87 -5.13 13.07
N LEU A 534 -4.66 -4.63 12.78
CA LEU A 534 -4.44 -3.35 12.11
C LEU A 534 -5.04 -3.32 10.70
N SER A 535 -4.98 -4.44 9.99
CA SER A 535 -5.52 -4.56 8.62
C SER A 535 -7.03 -4.81 8.57
N GLY A 536 -7.67 -5.10 9.71
CA GLY A 536 -9.08 -5.48 9.78
C GLY A 536 -9.36 -6.87 9.20
N GLY A 537 -8.42 -7.81 9.38
CA GLY A 537 -8.53 -9.19 8.90
C GLY A 537 -8.17 -9.39 7.43
N LYS A 538 -7.64 -8.36 6.75
CA LYS A 538 -7.14 -8.50 5.37
C LYS A 538 -6.00 -9.52 5.33
N LYS A 539 -5.87 -10.19 4.19
CA LYS A 539 -4.80 -11.14 3.91
C LYS A 539 -3.90 -10.63 2.81
N GLY A 540 -2.68 -11.18 2.74
CA GLY A 540 -1.67 -10.89 1.72
C GLY A 540 -2.03 -11.33 0.29
N ALA A 541 -3.32 -11.51 -0.03
CA ALA A 541 -3.76 -11.90 -1.37
C ALA A 541 -3.32 -10.91 -2.46
N ASN A 542 -3.17 -9.63 -2.10
CA ASN A 542 -2.70 -8.56 -2.98
C ASN A 542 -1.19 -8.26 -2.81
N ALA A 543 -0.44 -9.09 -2.09
CA ALA A 543 1.01 -8.96 -2.03
C ALA A 543 1.60 -9.18 -3.44
N PHE A 544 2.57 -8.37 -3.82
CA PHE A 544 3.12 -8.44 -5.17
C PHE A 544 3.83 -9.77 -5.41
N THR A 545 3.80 -10.20 -6.66
CA THR A 545 4.74 -11.17 -7.24
C THR A 545 5.63 -10.42 -8.25
N PRO A 546 6.78 -10.97 -8.64
CA PRO A 546 7.61 -10.37 -9.69
C PRO A 546 6.82 -10.11 -10.96
N THR A 547 7.21 -9.08 -11.72
CA THR A 547 6.75 -8.94 -13.09
C THR A 547 7.50 -9.91 -14.00
N LYS A 548 6.88 -10.30 -15.12
CA LYS A 548 7.52 -11.16 -16.12
C LYS A 548 8.82 -10.52 -16.61
N GLY A 549 9.93 -11.24 -16.45
CA GLY A 549 11.27 -10.75 -16.73
C GLY A 549 12.31 -11.87 -16.73
N LYS A 550 13.54 -11.53 -17.14
CA LYS A 550 14.66 -12.48 -17.21
C LYS A 550 15.01 -12.93 -15.78
N THR A 551 15.02 -14.24 -15.56
CA THR A 551 15.17 -14.87 -14.24
C THR A 551 16.39 -15.79 -14.21
N VAL A 552 17.10 -15.84 -13.08
CA VAL A 552 18.23 -16.77 -12.84
C VAL A 552 18.13 -17.43 -11.48
N VAL A 553 18.56 -18.70 -11.38
CA VAL A 553 18.69 -19.43 -10.12
C VAL A 553 20.18 -19.57 -9.75
N LEU A 554 20.58 -19.14 -8.55
CA LEU A 554 21.94 -19.24 -8.02
C LEU A 554 21.96 -20.05 -6.72
N SER A 555 22.44 -21.30 -6.76
CA SER A 555 22.36 -22.23 -5.62
C SER A 555 23.73 -22.59 -5.05
N GLY A 556 24.09 -22.07 -3.88
CA GLY A 556 25.36 -22.39 -3.20
C GLY A 556 25.23 -23.28 -1.96
N SER A 557 24.03 -23.42 -1.39
CA SER A 557 23.83 -24.26 -0.20
C SER A 557 24.01 -25.76 -0.49
N CYS A 558 24.73 -26.44 0.40
CA CYS A 558 24.94 -27.90 0.39
C CYS A 558 24.04 -28.65 1.40
N SER A 559 22.96 -28.02 1.89
CA SER A 559 22.01 -28.70 2.78
C SER A 559 21.27 -29.84 2.08
N VAL A 560 20.72 -30.77 2.86
CA VAL A 560 19.97 -31.93 2.34
C VAL A 560 18.78 -31.49 1.50
N MET A 561 18.00 -30.49 1.96
CA MET A 561 16.85 -30.00 1.21
C MET A 561 17.27 -29.29 -0.09
N THR A 562 18.34 -28.49 -0.06
CA THR A 562 18.81 -27.81 -1.28
C THR A 562 19.33 -28.82 -2.32
N ASN A 563 20.02 -29.89 -1.90
CA ASN A 563 20.42 -30.97 -2.81
C ASN A 563 19.20 -31.59 -3.52
N LYS A 564 18.12 -31.88 -2.79
CA LYS A 564 16.87 -32.40 -3.38
C LYS A 564 16.24 -31.42 -4.37
N GLN A 565 16.19 -30.13 -4.03
CA GLN A 565 15.64 -29.08 -4.89
C GLN A 565 16.43 -28.92 -6.19
N VAL A 566 17.76 -28.95 -6.11
CA VAL A 566 18.65 -28.88 -7.28
C VAL A 566 18.45 -30.10 -8.18
N GLU A 567 18.46 -31.32 -7.62
CA GLU A 567 18.24 -32.53 -8.41
C GLU A 567 16.86 -32.55 -9.07
N LYS A 568 15.82 -32.08 -8.37
CA LYS A 568 14.48 -31.98 -8.95
C LYS A 568 14.40 -30.95 -10.09
N TYR A 569 15.05 -29.79 -9.92
CA TYR A 569 14.98 -28.71 -10.90
C TYR A 569 15.83 -28.95 -12.17
N LYS A 570 16.89 -29.76 -12.06
CA LYS A 570 17.67 -30.23 -13.23
C LYS A 570 16.82 -30.95 -14.28
N GLU A 571 15.74 -31.59 -13.87
CA GLU A 571 14.79 -32.25 -14.78
C GLU A 571 13.98 -31.25 -15.63
N LYS A 572 13.99 -29.96 -15.28
CA LYS A 572 13.09 -28.92 -15.82
C LYS A 572 13.81 -27.80 -16.56
N ALA A 573 15.03 -27.45 -16.16
CA ALA A 573 15.69 -26.23 -16.62
C ALA A 573 17.16 -26.46 -17.02
N PRO A 574 17.72 -25.59 -17.88
CA PRO A 574 19.16 -25.55 -18.14
C PRO A 574 19.93 -25.38 -16.82
N HIS A 575 20.99 -26.15 -16.65
CA HIS A 575 21.78 -26.13 -15.42
C HIS A 575 23.28 -26.23 -15.69
N PHE A 576 24.06 -25.50 -14.90
CA PHE A 576 25.52 -25.47 -14.96
C PHE A 576 26.08 -25.66 -13.55
N GLN A 577 26.88 -26.71 -13.35
CA GLN A 577 27.57 -26.95 -12.09
C GLN A 577 28.80 -26.05 -11.98
N LEU A 578 28.87 -25.24 -10.93
CA LEU A 578 30.03 -24.44 -10.59
C LEU A 578 31.12 -25.37 -10.06
N ASP A 579 32.24 -25.40 -10.77
CA ASP A 579 33.44 -26.14 -10.41
C ASP A 579 34.38 -25.26 -9.58
N VAL A 580 34.73 -25.71 -8.38
CA VAL A 580 35.51 -24.93 -7.42
C VAL A 580 36.95 -24.73 -7.90
N GLU A 581 37.53 -25.71 -8.59
CA GLU A 581 38.89 -25.59 -9.12
C GLU A 581 38.97 -24.51 -10.21
N GLN A 582 37.98 -24.47 -11.10
CA GLN A 582 37.85 -23.40 -12.10
C GLN A 582 37.59 -22.05 -11.43
N ALA A 583 36.75 -21.98 -10.40
CA ALA A 583 36.49 -20.74 -9.67
C ALA A 583 37.75 -20.15 -9.00
N ILE A 584 38.71 -20.99 -8.61
CA ILE A 584 39.98 -20.56 -8.00
C ILE A 584 41.00 -20.19 -9.08
N HIS A 585 41.15 -21.00 -10.13
CA HIS A 585 42.30 -20.91 -11.05
C HIS A 585 42.00 -20.27 -12.42
N ASN A 586 40.75 -20.26 -12.87
CA ASN A 586 40.38 -19.77 -14.20
C ASN A 586 39.77 -18.36 -14.12
N GLU A 587 40.57 -17.35 -14.48
CA GLU A 587 40.16 -15.94 -14.48
C GLU A 587 38.96 -15.64 -15.40
N ASN A 588 38.74 -16.45 -16.44
CA ASN A 588 37.64 -16.28 -17.40
C ASN A 588 36.36 -17.03 -16.99
N TYR A 589 36.36 -17.76 -15.87
CA TYR A 589 35.26 -18.64 -15.51
C TYR A 589 33.94 -17.88 -15.29
N ILE A 590 34.00 -16.68 -14.72
CA ILE A 590 32.83 -15.81 -14.55
C ILE A 590 32.26 -15.38 -15.91
N GLU A 591 33.12 -15.10 -16.90
CA GLU A 591 32.68 -14.77 -18.26
C GLU A 591 32.00 -15.97 -18.92
N GLN A 592 32.57 -17.16 -18.77
CA GLN A 592 31.99 -18.39 -19.28
C GLN A 592 30.59 -18.66 -18.71
N LEU A 593 30.43 -18.54 -17.38
CA LEU A 593 29.14 -18.70 -16.71
C LEU A 593 28.14 -17.62 -17.18
N TYR A 594 28.58 -16.38 -17.29
CA TYR A 594 27.75 -15.27 -17.76
C TYR A 594 27.21 -15.51 -19.18
N GLN A 595 28.09 -15.86 -20.14
CA GLN A 595 27.70 -16.13 -21.52
C GLN A 595 26.75 -17.34 -21.60
N TRP A 596 27.00 -18.37 -20.78
CA TRP A 596 26.11 -19.52 -20.70
C TRP A 596 24.73 -19.14 -20.17
N VAL A 597 24.64 -18.34 -19.10
CA VAL A 597 23.34 -17.92 -18.54
C VAL A 597 22.55 -17.14 -19.58
N ILE A 598 23.12 -16.09 -20.18
CA ILE A 598 22.37 -15.22 -21.11
C ILE A 598 21.87 -15.97 -22.35
N ALA A 599 22.63 -16.98 -22.83
CA ALA A 599 22.23 -17.82 -23.94
C ALA A 599 21.04 -18.75 -23.62
N ASN A 600 20.74 -18.96 -22.33
CA ASN A 600 19.68 -19.87 -21.87
C ASN A 600 18.50 -19.15 -21.21
N LEU A 601 18.49 -17.81 -21.13
CA LEU A 601 17.46 -17.01 -20.45
C LEU A 601 16.06 -17.08 -21.07
N ASP A 602 15.94 -17.53 -22.32
CA ASP A 602 14.65 -17.63 -23.03
C ASP A 602 13.99 -19.03 -22.90
N SER A 603 14.54 -19.90 -22.04
CA SER A 603 13.94 -21.19 -21.70
C SER A 603 12.65 -21.02 -20.87
N GLU A 604 11.79 -22.05 -20.82
CA GLU A 604 10.54 -22.03 -20.04
C GLU A 604 10.80 -21.72 -18.55
N PHE A 605 11.82 -22.37 -17.98
CA PHE A 605 12.29 -22.13 -16.62
C PHE A 605 13.70 -21.55 -16.61
N ALA A 606 13.98 -20.68 -15.64
CA ALA A 606 15.23 -19.96 -15.48
C ALA A 606 16.46 -20.88 -15.44
N PRO A 607 17.57 -20.52 -16.14
CA PRO A 607 18.82 -21.25 -16.03
C PRO A 607 19.37 -21.22 -14.60
N MET A 608 19.92 -22.34 -14.15
CA MET A 608 20.50 -22.51 -12.81
C MET A 608 22.01 -22.66 -12.85
N VAL A 609 22.71 -21.84 -12.08
CA VAL A 609 24.13 -22.05 -11.74
C VAL A 609 24.22 -22.51 -10.29
N TYR A 610 24.84 -23.65 -10.04
CA TYR A 610 24.85 -24.25 -8.70
C TYR A 610 26.21 -24.79 -8.27
N ALA A 611 26.60 -24.51 -7.02
CA ALA A 611 27.72 -25.13 -6.33
C ALA A 611 27.25 -26.21 -5.33
N THR A 612 25.94 -26.44 -5.23
CA THR A 612 25.33 -27.46 -4.38
C THR A 612 25.86 -28.85 -4.72
N VAL A 613 26.47 -29.50 -3.72
CA VAL A 613 26.95 -30.87 -3.81
C VAL A 613 26.56 -31.66 -2.55
N PRO A 614 26.54 -33.00 -2.60
CA PRO A 614 26.33 -33.83 -1.42
C PRO A 614 27.41 -33.58 -0.35
N PRO A 615 27.10 -33.77 0.95
CA PRO A 615 28.03 -33.49 2.05
C PRO A 615 29.40 -34.19 1.94
N ASP A 616 29.45 -35.41 1.42
CA ASP A 616 30.71 -36.16 1.25
C ASP A 616 31.59 -35.57 0.14
N ALA A 617 30.99 -35.09 -0.94
CA ALA A 617 31.70 -34.38 -2.01
C ALA A 617 32.18 -33.00 -1.54
N LEU A 618 31.39 -32.29 -0.73
CA LEU A 618 31.80 -31.03 -0.11
C LEU A 618 33.03 -31.23 0.78
N LYS A 619 33.06 -32.28 1.61
CA LYS A 619 34.23 -32.61 2.44
C LYS A 619 35.48 -32.88 1.60
N ALA A 620 35.34 -33.60 0.48
CA ALA A 620 36.47 -33.86 -0.41
C ALA A 620 37.04 -32.55 -0.99
N ILE A 621 36.17 -31.65 -1.47
CA ILE A 621 36.56 -30.31 -1.96
C ILE A 621 37.26 -29.50 -0.86
N GLN A 622 36.68 -29.48 0.34
CA GLN A 622 37.25 -28.76 1.49
C GLN A 622 38.62 -29.32 1.93
N HIS A 623 38.82 -30.64 1.84
CA HIS A 623 40.12 -31.26 2.10
C HIS A 623 41.17 -30.93 1.03
N GLN A 624 40.75 -30.78 -0.22
CA GLN A 624 41.67 -30.50 -1.34
C GLN A 624 42.06 -29.03 -1.44
N PHE A 625 41.10 -28.11 -1.30
CA PHE A 625 41.30 -26.68 -1.54
C PHE A 625 41.28 -25.82 -0.26
N GLY A 626 40.91 -26.39 0.89
CA GLY A 626 40.68 -25.66 2.13
C GLY A 626 39.26 -25.10 2.22
N VAL A 627 38.69 -25.11 3.44
CA VAL A 627 37.30 -24.69 3.71
C VAL A 627 37.05 -23.25 3.30
N ASP A 628 37.88 -22.32 3.81
CA ASP A 628 37.68 -20.89 3.59
C ASP A 628 37.92 -20.50 2.12
N GLN A 629 38.94 -21.08 1.49
CA GLN A 629 39.29 -20.78 0.11
C GLN A 629 38.21 -21.27 -0.87
N ALA A 630 37.66 -22.47 -0.66
CA ALA A 630 36.55 -22.98 -1.46
C ALA A 630 35.28 -22.14 -1.28
N SER A 631 34.92 -21.77 -0.04
CA SER A 631 33.74 -20.92 0.22
C SER A 631 33.88 -19.56 -0.45
N HIS A 632 35.01 -18.88 -0.24
CA HIS A 632 35.28 -17.58 -0.84
C HIS A 632 35.27 -17.62 -2.37
N ALA A 633 35.80 -18.67 -2.99
CA ALA A 633 35.79 -18.80 -4.45
C ALA A 633 34.36 -18.92 -5.00
N ILE A 634 33.51 -19.72 -4.35
CA ILE A 634 32.08 -19.87 -4.72
C ILE A 634 31.35 -18.54 -4.55
N GLU A 635 31.48 -17.91 -3.38
CA GLU A 635 30.81 -16.64 -3.07
C GLU A 635 31.22 -15.51 -4.03
N ASN A 636 32.52 -15.34 -4.28
CA ASN A 636 33.03 -14.33 -5.20
C ASN A 636 32.56 -14.56 -6.64
N THR A 637 32.45 -15.82 -7.05
CA THR A 637 31.95 -16.18 -8.39
C THR A 637 30.47 -15.79 -8.52
N PHE A 638 29.64 -16.15 -7.54
CA PHE A 638 28.21 -15.80 -7.56
C PHE A 638 27.97 -14.29 -7.49
N ALA A 639 28.73 -13.58 -6.65
CA ALA A 639 28.66 -12.12 -6.54
C ALA A 639 28.90 -11.46 -7.90
N LYS A 640 30.07 -11.68 -8.49
CA LYS A 640 30.46 -11.07 -9.77
C LYS A 640 29.54 -11.49 -10.91
N LEU A 641 29.09 -12.74 -10.93
CA LEU A 641 28.11 -13.21 -11.91
C LEU A 641 26.78 -12.47 -11.77
N ALA A 642 26.24 -12.33 -10.55
CA ALA A 642 24.99 -11.61 -10.30
C ALA A 642 25.09 -10.14 -10.74
N ALA A 643 26.20 -9.46 -10.44
CA ALA A 643 26.44 -8.09 -10.88
C ALA A 643 26.38 -7.93 -12.41
N LYS A 644 27.06 -8.82 -13.14
CA LYS A 644 27.03 -8.82 -14.62
C LYS A 644 25.64 -9.11 -15.17
N LEU A 645 24.90 -10.05 -14.57
CA LEU A 645 23.55 -10.40 -14.98
C LEU A 645 22.56 -9.25 -14.75
N LYS A 646 22.67 -8.53 -13.62
CA LYS A 646 21.90 -7.30 -13.38
C LYS A 646 22.20 -6.25 -14.44
N GLN A 647 23.47 -6.01 -14.74
CA GLN A 647 23.89 -5.04 -15.78
C GLN A 647 23.36 -5.42 -17.18
N TYR A 648 23.24 -6.71 -17.47
CA TYR A 648 22.67 -7.20 -18.74
C TYR A 648 21.15 -7.01 -18.83
N GLY A 649 20.43 -6.96 -17.71
CA GLY A 649 18.97 -6.83 -17.65
C GLY A 649 18.23 -8.05 -17.08
N VAL A 650 18.92 -8.91 -16.31
CA VAL A 650 18.23 -9.88 -15.44
C VAL A 650 17.58 -9.14 -14.30
N THR A 651 16.26 -9.34 -14.14
CA THR A 651 15.47 -8.62 -13.12
C THR A 651 15.09 -9.50 -11.94
N ASN A 652 15.12 -10.82 -12.09
CA ASN A 652 14.64 -11.75 -11.07
C ASN A 652 15.75 -12.73 -10.64
N PHE A 653 16.08 -12.75 -9.35
CA PHE A 653 17.14 -13.59 -8.78
C PHE A 653 16.57 -14.54 -7.73
N ILE A 654 16.71 -15.85 -7.94
CA ILE A 654 16.33 -16.87 -6.96
C ILE A 654 17.61 -17.46 -6.39
N THR A 655 17.90 -17.23 -5.10
CA THR A 655 19.13 -17.72 -4.46
C THR A 655 18.83 -18.84 -3.46
N ALA A 656 19.76 -19.78 -3.31
CA ALA A 656 19.70 -20.82 -2.28
C ALA A 656 20.99 -20.92 -1.48
N GLY A 657 20.89 -20.63 -0.18
CA GLY A 657 22.00 -20.58 0.79
C GLY A 657 22.12 -19.21 1.45
N GLY A 658 22.38 -19.19 2.77
CA GLY A 658 22.46 -17.94 3.54
C GLY A 658 23.62 -17.06 3.11
N GLU A 659 24.82 -17.64 2.98
CA GLU A 659 26.02 -16.95 2.51
C GLU A 659 25.86 -16.49 1.06
N THR A 660 25.38 -17.37 0.18
CA THR A 660 25.10 -17.04 -1.23
C THR A 660 24.10 -15.90 -1.38
N SER A 661 23.00 -15.92 -0.62
CA SER A 661 22.00 -14.86 -0.64
C SER A 661 22.59 -13.54 -0.14
N SER A 662 23.39 -13.60 0.93
CA SER A 662 24.02 -12.42 1.53
C SER A 662 25.02 -11.76 0.57
N ILE A 663 25.90 -12.55 -0.07
CA ILE A 663 26.91 -12.00 -0.98
C ILE A 663 26.29 -11.45 -2.26
N VAL A 664 25.23 -12.10 -2.79
CA VAL A 664 24.50 -11.59 -3.95
C VAL A 664 23.81 -10.26 -3.61
N VAL A 665 23.09 -10.17 -2.49
CA VAL A 665 22.45 -8.92 -2.06
C VAL A 665 23.46 -7.81 -1.85
N GLN A 666 24.59 -8.11 -1.21
CA GLN A 666 25.67 -7.16 -0.95
C GLN A 666 26.26 -6.62 -2.26
N GLU A 667 26.59 -7.49 -3.20
CA GLU A 667 27.19 -7.10 -4.47
C GLU A 667 26.22 -6.28 -5.34
N LEU A 668 24.93 -6.62 -5.31
CA LEU A 668 23.92 -5.87 -6.06
C LEU A 668 23.63 -4.49 -5.45
N GLY A 669 24.05 -4.25 -4.20
CA GLY A 669 23.99 -2.96 -3.53
C GLY A 669 22.64 -2.63 -2.88
N PHE A 670 21.81 -3.64 -2.60
CA PHE A 670 20.46 -3.41 -2.05
C PHE A 670 20.48 -3.23 -0.54
N THR A 671 19.92 -2.12 -0.09
CA THR A 671 19.84 -1.73 1.33
C THR A 671 18.52 -2.14 1.96
N GLY A 672 17.50 -2.44 1.16
CA GLY A 672 16.20 -2.89 1.66
C GLY A 672 15.31 -3.49 0.58
N PHE A 673 14.21 -4.09 1.02
CA PHE A 673 13.27 -4.81 0.18
C PHE A 673 11.83 -4.53 0.59
N HIS A 674 10.98 -4.26 -0.39
CA HIS A 674 9.55 -4.50 -0.26
C HIS A 674 9.30 -6.00 -0.14
N ILE A 675 8.44 -6.39 0.80
CA ILE A 675 8.07 -7.79 1.02
C ILE A 675 6.82 -8.12 0.21
N GLY A 676 6.92 -9.16 -0.61
CA GLY A 676 5.87 -9.65 -1.50
C GLY A 676 5.29 -10.98 -1.02
N LYS A 677 4.64 -11.68 -1.95
CA LYS A 677 3.91 -12.91 -1.66
C LYS A 677 4.81 -14.02 -1.15
N GLN A 678 4.34 -14.78 -0.16
CA GLN A 678 5.09 -15.90 0.39
C GLN A 678 5.18 -17.07 -0.61
N ILE A 679 6.40 -17.54 -0.91
CA ILE A 679 6.67 -18.72 -1.75
C ILE A 679 6.62 -19.98 -0.90
N ALA A 680 7.30 -19.94 0.24
CA ALA A 680 7.31 -20.98 1.26
C ALA A 680 7.38 -20.31 2.65
N PRO A 681 7.02 -21.00 3.74
CA PRO A 681 7.18 -20.44 5.09
C PRO A 681 8.60 -19.89 5.32
N GLY A 682 8.72 -18.60 5.62
CA GLY A 682 9.99 -17.89 5.80
C GLY A 682 10.72 -17.49 4.51
N VAL A 683 10.11 -17.67 3.33
CA VAL A 683 10.70 -17.30 2.02
C VAL A 683 9.68 -16.55 1.17
N PRO A 684 9.60 -15.21 1.28
CA PRO A 684 8.78 -14.38 0.41
C PRO A 684 9.52 -13.96 -0.86
N TRP A 685 8.75 -13.49 -1.85
CA TRP A 685 9.28 -12.64 -2.90
C TRP A 685 9.67 -11.26 -2.33
N LEU A 686 10.75 -10.69 -2.84
CA LEU A 686 11.29 -9.40 -2.46
C LEU A 686 11.40 -8.51 -3.69
N LYS A 687 11.27 -7.19 -3.51
CA LYS A 687 11.59 -6.17 -4.53
C LYS A 687 12.51 -5.14 -3.91
N ALA A 688 13.67 -4.87 -4.52
CA ALA A 688 14.58 -3.84 -4.04
C ALA A 688 13.89 -2.47 -3.92
N VAL A 689 14.31 -1.67 -2.93
CA VAL A 689 13.76 -0.31 -2.72
C VAL A 689 14.34 0.68 -3.73
N GLU A 690 15.53 0.41 -4.25
CA GLU A 690 16.27 1.28 -5.16
C GLU A 690 15.82 1.15 -6.62
N GLU A 691 15.44 -0.06 -7.04
CA GLU A 691 15.14 -0.38 -8.44
C GLU A 691 14.21 -1.61 -8.56
N ASP A 692 13.68 -1.87 -9.77
CA ASP A 692 12.76 -2.99 -10.03
C ASP A 692 13.50 -4.32 -10.24
N ILE A 693 14.22 -4.74 -9.21
CA ILE A 693 14.87 -6.04 -9.10
C ILE A 693 14.16 -6.88 -8.04
N PHE A 694 13.82 -8.11 -8.40
CA PHE A 694 13.09 -9.04 -7.57
C PHE A 694 13.99 -10.18 -7.09
N LEU A 695 13.83 -10.56 -5.82
CA LEU A 695 14.65 -11.61 -5.22
C LEU A 695 13.81 -12.62 -4.45
N ALA A 696 14.23 -13.88 -4.46
CA ALA A 696 13.75 -14.92 -3.55
C ALA A 696 14.96 -15.52 -2.84
N LEU A 697 15.13 -15.19 -1.55
CA LEU A 697 16.32 -15.55 -0.76
C LEU A 697 16.04 -16.77 0.10
N LYS A 698 16.36 -17.97 -0.40
CA LYS A 698 16.05 -19.23 0.29
C LYS A 698 17.21 -19.66 1.19
N SER A 699 17.02 -19.72 2.50
CA SER A 699 17.97 -20.42 3.38
C SER A 699 17.97 -21.93 3.10
N GLY A 700 19.04 -22.62 3.45
CA GLY A 700 19.31 -23.99 3.02
C GLY A 700 18.16 -24.98 3.26
N ASN A 701 17.54 -24.92 4.45
CA ASN A 701 16.54 -25.91 4.87
C ASN A 701 15.08 -25.56 4.50
N PHE A 702 14.81 -24.40 3.90
CA PHE A 702 13.43 -23.98 3.59
C PHE A 702 12.95 -24.45 2.21
N GLY A 703 11.62 -24.44 2.03
CA GLY A 703 10.96 -24.83 0.78
C GLY A 703 10.74 -26.33 0.62
N LYS A 704 9.85 -26.70 -0.29
CA LYS A 704 9.61 -28.08 -0.72
C LYS A 704 10.57 -28.46 -1.86
N GLU A 705 10.52 -29.70 -2.33
CA GLU A 705 11.41 -30.22 -3.38
C GLU A 705 11.23 -29.48 -4.72
N ASP A 706 10.04 -28.94 -5.00
CA ASP A 706 9.66 -28.17 -6.19
C ASP A 706 9.91 -26.65 -6.07
N PHE A 707 10.65 -26.19 -5.06
CA PHE A 707 10.76 -24.76 -4.73
C PHE A 707 11.14 -23.86 -5.92
N PHE A 708 12.15 -24.24 -6.72
CA PHE A 708 12.65 -23.39 -7.80
C PHE A 708 11.65 -23.22 -8.95
N GLU A 709 10.90 -24.28 -9.32
CA GLU A 709 9.84 -24.18 -10.33
C GLU A 709 8.60 -23.46 -9.76
N TYR A 710 8.23 -23.77 -8.51
CA TYR A 710 7.07 -23.16 -7.86
C TYR A 710 7.22 -21.65 -7.71
N ALA A 711 8.41 -21.16 -7.31
CA ALA A 711 8.70 -19.74 -7.17
C ALA A 711 8.40 -18.96 -8.47
N GLN A 712 8.71 -19.56 -9.63
CA GLN A 712 8.47 -18.97 -10.94
C GLN A 712 7.01 -19.08 -11.36
N GLY A 713 6.38 -20.24 -11.14
CA GLY A 713 4.97 -20.46 -11.47
C GLY A 713 3.98 -19.48 -10.82
N MET A 714 4.40 -18.77 -9.76
CA MET A 714 3.60 -17.72 -9.13
C MET A 714 3.43 -16.46 -9.99
N PHE A 715 4.28 -16.22 -10.99
CA PHE A 715 4.24 -15.02 -11.84
C PHE A 715 4.34 -15.29 -13.36
N LEU A 716 4.44 -16.56 -13.77
CA LEU A 716 4.50 -16.97 -15.17
C LEU A 716 3.14 -16.99 -15.87
#